data_AF-A0A737M9A6-F1
#
_entry.id   AF-A0A737M9A6-F1
#
_cell.length_a   1.000
_cell.length_b   1.000
_cell.length_c   1.000
_cell.angle_alpha   90.00
_cell.angle_beta   90.00
_cell.angle_gamma   90.00
#
_symmetry.space_group_name_H-M   'P 1'
#
loop_
_entity.id
_entity.type
_entity.pdbx_description
1 polymer ?
#
loop_
_entity_poly.entity_id
_entity_poly.type
_entity_poly.pdbx_seq_one_letter_code
_entity_poly.pdbx_strand_id
1 'polypeptide(L)'
;MKELCYGSVCSGIEAASIAWEPLGMRPAWFAEIEPFPSAVLAHRWPHVANLGDMTKLAKKVLAGEIESPDVLVGGTPCQAFSIAGLRGGLDDERGALTLKYVELANAIDDKRSESFLKPTVIVWENVPGVLSSADNAFGCFLAGLAGEDAPFEPGDRPESGKSNAFWRWDGKTGCHAPKWPQCGCIYGPQRKVAWRILDAQYFGVAQRRRRVFVVASARTDLDPATVLFEFEGVRRNIAPSRGEGKETTRYTSNIAIRSCDDTNIVAMAHGQGGAEIKTDNSAPTLTCNHEAPIVLLVDGRMRRLIPVECERLQGFPDGHTLIPTEKRKKVSSDELAYLRKNYPDLSEEEAAMLAADGPRYKAIGNSMAIPVMRWIGDRIAKAACRQKEGSETKERKVKPAAEFERSIFKWAGGKFGVLEQIFRYLPEGKRLIEPFVGGGAVFMNAGYQENLLNDVNADLINFYKTLQREAHSLITLAHRFFQDYNTQEGYLAVRNAFNKQVYDDLHRAAAFLFLNRHCFNGLTRYNQAGEFNVGYGKYKTPYFPLQEMEAFLGAEGRSEFVCGDFAAVIEAAGEGDVIFCDPPYEPLPNTEGFTNYSGHDFKFEEQKRLASLLTDAHRRGAKVLITNSGAPNIRELYQDSGFRVEPLFARRSVSCKGDTRGVAHDVIAILL
;
A
#
# COMPACT_ATOMS: atom_id res chain seq x y z
N MET A 1 1.45 -7.86 17.65
CA MET A 1 1.49 -7.66 16.18
C MET A 1 0.19 -6.99 15.77
N LYS A 2 0.20 -6.03 14.84
CA LYS A 2 -1.06 -5.51 14.28
C LYS A 2 -1.62 -6.60 13.36
N GLU A 3 -2.78 -7.10 13.71
CA GLU A 3 -3.51 -8.12 12.96
C GLU A 3 -3.90 -7.57 11.57
N LEU A 4 -3.56 -8.27 10.48
CA LEU A 4 -3.96 -7.83 9.13
C LEU A 4 -5.47 -8.03 8.98
N CYS A 5 -6.18 -7.01 8.51
CA CYS A 5 -7.61 -7.14 8.22
C CYS A 5 -7.88 -7.29 6.72
N TYR A 6 -8.89 -8.07 6.36
CA TYR A 6 -9.30 -8.24 4.96
C TYR A 6 -10.79 -8.01 4.75
N GLY A 7 -11.15 -7.42 3.60
CA GLY A 7 -12.52 -7.34 3.11
C GLY A 7 -12.74 -8.39 2.04
N SER A 8 -13.82 -9.16 2.17
CA SER A 8 -14.19 -10.21 1.21
C SER A 8 -15.40 -9.76 0.39
N VAL A 9 -15.34 -9.86 -0.94
CA VAL A 9 -16.48 -9.58 -1.84
C VAL A 9 -16.76 -10.78 -2.73
N CYS A 10 -18.04 -10.99 -3.06
CA CYS A 10 -18.50 -12.28 -3.61
C CYS A 10 -18.01 -13.41 -2.70
N SER A 11 -18.26 -13.25 -1.39
CA SER A 11 -17.57 -13.98 -0.32
C SER A 11 -17.90 -15.48 -0.35
N GLY A 12 -19.04 -15.86 -0.95
CA GLY A 12 -19.52 -17.23 -0.99
C GLY A 12 -19.65 -17.80 0.42
N ILE A 13 -19.15 -19.02 0.62
CA ILE A 13 -19.08 -19.68 1.93
C ILE A 13 -17.76 -19.40 2.67
N GLU A 14 -17.04 -18.35 2.23
CA GLU A 14 -15.89 -17.75 2.86
C GLU A 14 -14.70 -18.71 3.08
N ALA A 15 -14.09 -19.10 1.96
CA ALA A 15 -12.86 -19.88 1.95
C ALA A 15 -11.66 -19.08 2.49
N ALA A 16 -11.63 -17.75 2.32
CA ALA A 16 -10.48 -16.94 2.72
C ALA A 16 -10.39 -16.86 4.25
N SER A 17 -11.50 -16.71 4.98
CA SER A 17 -11.45 -16.72 6.45
C SER A 17 -10.99 -18.04 7.03
N ILE A 18 -11.50 -19.17 6.54
CA ILE A 18 -11.00 -20.49 6.99
C ILE A 18 -9.49 -20.63 6.72
N ALA A 19 -9.01 -20.06 5.62
CA ALA A 19 -7.60 -20.11 5.25
C ALA A 19 -6.72 -19.14 6.07
N TRP A 20 -7.20 -17.94 6.39
CA TRP A 20 -6.40 -16.81 6.84
C TRP A 20 -6.50 -16.48 8.33
N GLU A 21 -7.61 -16.82 9.00
CA GLU A 21 -7.71 -16.68 10.46
C GLU A 21 -6.62 -17.45 11.21
N PRO A 22 -6.28 -18.70 10.84
CA PRO A 22 -5.16 -19.41 11.46
C PRO A 22 -3.78 -18.78 11.21
N LEU A 23 -3.69 -17.82 10.27
CA LEU A 23 -2.48 -17.04 10.00
C LEU A 23 -2.44 -15.72 10.80
N GLY A 24 -3.45 -15.46 11.64
CA GLY A 24 -3.57 -14.22 12.40
C GLY A 24 -4.07 -13.04 11.55
N MET A 25 -4.88 -13.31 10.53
CA MET A 25 -5.60 -12.29 9.77
C MET A 25 -7.09 -12.31 10.18
N ARG A 26 -7.74 -11.15 10.23
CA ARG A 26 -9.18 -11.07 10.57
C ARG A 26 -10.04 -10.53 9.43
N PRO A 27 -11.28 -11.01 9.27
CA PRO A 27 -12.22 -10.37 8.37
C PRO A 27 -12.69 -9.03 8.95
N ALA A 28 -12.59 -7.96 8.18
CA ALA A 28 -13.18 -6.66 8.52
C ALA A 28 -14.68 -6.65 8.22
N TRP A 29 -15.05 -7.19 7.06
CA TRP A 29 -16.43 -7.28 6.58
C TRP A 29 -16.51 -8.27 5.41
N PHE A 30 -17.73 -8.75 5.15
CA PHE A 30 -18.07 -9.56 3.99
C PHE A 30 -19.04 -8.82 3.07
N ALA A 31 -19.12 -9.27 1.82
CA ALA A 31 -20.13 -8.82 0.87
C ALA A 31 -20.60 -10.01 0.03
N GLU A 32 -21.80 -10.48 0.35
CA GLU A 32 -22.46 -11.62 -0.30
C GLU A 32 -23.96 -11.36 -0.41
N ILE A 33 -24.53 -11.68 -1.58
CA ILE A 33 -25.93 -11.43 -1.91
C ILE A 33 -26.73 -12.71 -2.07
N GLU A 34 -26.09 -13.85 -2.35
CA GLU A 34 -26.80 -15.13 -2.46
C GLU A 34 -27.33 -15.54 -1.08
N PRO A 35 -28.62 -15.93 -0.96
CA PRO A 35 -29.25 -16.19 0.32
C PRO A 35 -28.56 -17.29 1.14
N PHE A 36 -28.19 -18.40 0.50
CA PHE A 36 -27.60 -19.54 1.21
C PHE A 36 -26.17 -19.27 1.70
N PRO A 37 -25.23 -18.80 0.85
CA PRO A 37 -23.93 -18.30 1.31
C PRO A 37 -24.05 -17.26 2.44
N SER A 38 -24.94 -16.28 2.31
CA SER A 38 -25.17 -15.27 3.35
C SER A 38 -25.60 -15.88 4.69
N ALA A 39 -26.44 -16.93 4.67
CA ALA A 39 -26.82 -17.66 5.88
C ALA A 39 -25.63 -18.42 6.51
N VAL A 40 -24.73 -18.97 5.69
CA VAL A 40 -23.48 -19.58 6.17
C VAL A 40 -22.59 -18.54 6.85
N LEU A 41 -22.43 -17.35 6.26
CA LEU A 41 -21.67 -16.26 6.87
C LEU A 41 -22.27 -15.85 8.22
N ALA A 42 -23.59 -15.64 8.30
CA ALA A 42 -24.28 -15.26 9.52
C ALA A 42 -24.14 -16.30 10.64
N HIS A 43 -24.11 -17.59 10.28
CA HIS A 43 -23.97 -18.68 11.25
C HIS A 43 -22.51 -18.85 11.74
N ARG A 44 -21.54 -18.78 10.83
CA ARG A 44 -20.12 -19.05 11.11
C ARG A 44 -19.39 -17.84 11.67
N TRP A 45 -19.76 -16.65 11.24
CA TRP A 45 -19.16 -15.37 11.62
C TRP A 45 -20.24 -14.36 12.03
N PRO A 46 -21.01 -14.62 13.10
CA PRO A 46 -22.11 -13.75 13.53
C PRO A 46 -21.66 -12.33 13.94
N HIS A 47 -20.37 -12.14 14.19
CA HIS A 47 -19.75 -10.89 14.60
C HIS A 47 -19.21 -10.05 13.41
N VAL A 48 -19.18 -10.61 12.19
CA VAL A 48 -18.68 -9.93 10.99
C VAL A 48 -19.87 -9.47 10.16
N ALA A 49 -19.90 -8.19 9.80
CA ALA A 49 -20.99 -7.65 9.00
C ALA A 49 -20.94 -8.17 7.56
N ASN A 50 -22.04 -8.75 7.07
CA ASN A 50 -22.27 -8.92 5.64
C ASN A 50 -22.93 -7.65 5.08
N LEU A 51 -22.19 -6.90 4.27
CA LEU A 51 -22.60 -5.63 3.69
C LEU A 51 -23.45 -5.77 2.42
N GLY A 52 -23.63 -7.01 1.94
CA GLY A 52 -24.48 -7.34 0.79
C GLY A 52 -23.86 -6.98 -0.55
N ASP A 53 -24.53 -6.11 -1.30
CA ASP A 53 -24.18 -5.76 -2.68
C ASP A 53 -22.85 -4.99 -2.76
N MET A 54 -21.82 -5.64 -3.33
CA MET A 54 -20.47 -5.10 -3.46
C MET A 54 -20.41 -3.79 -4.28
N THR A 55 -21.36 -3.56 -5.18
CA THR A 55 -21.37 -2.37 -6.06
C THR A 55 -21.57 -1.06 -5.30
N LYS A 56 -22.04 -1.15 -4.05
CA LYS A 56 -22.31 0.00 -3.18
C LYS A 56 -21.16 0.32 -2.23
N LEU A 57 -20.16 -0.56 -2.13
CA LEU A 57 -19.15 -0.48 -1.08
C LEU A 57 -18.13 0.63 -1.31
N ALA A 58 -17.75 0.92 -2.56
CA ALA A 58 -16.77 1.97 -2.86
C ALA A 58 -17.20 3.32 -2.25
N LYS A 59 -18.48 3.68 -2.40
CA LYS A 59 -19.05 4.90 -1.80
C LYS A 59 -19.02 4.88 -0.27
N LYS A 60 -19.34 3.73 0.34
CA LYS A 60 -19.31 3.56 1.80
C LYS A 60 -17.91 3.67 2.38
N VAL A 61 -16.91 3.10 1.69
CA VAL A 61 -15.49 3.22 2.07
C VAL A 61 -15.05 4.68 2.04
N LEU A 62 -15.32 5.39 0.95
CA LEU A 62 -14.95 6.81 0.80
C LEU A 62 -15.63 7.68 1.88
N ALA A 63 -16.90 7.41 2.17
CA ALA A 63 -17.65 8.06 3.25
C ALA A 63 -17.14 7.71 4.66
N GLY A 64 -16.27 6.71 4.82
CA GLY A 64 -15.79 6.23 6.12
C GLY A 64 -16.83 5.44 6.91
N GLU A 65 -17.89 4.94 6.26
CA GLU A 65 -18.94 4.13 6.90
C GLU A 65 -18.48 2.70 7.18
N ILE A 66 -17.50 2.20 6.41
CA ILE A 66 -16.95 0.84 6.55
C ILE A 66 -15.41 0.89 6.54
N GLU A 67 -14.79 -0.04 7.27
CA GLU A 67 -13.33 -0.13 7.43
C GLU A 67 -12.63 -0.34 6.08
N SER A 68 -11.46 0.28 5.88
CA SER A 68 -10.64 0.10 4.66
C SER A 68 -9.55 -0.96 4.89
N PRO A 69 -9.72 -2.20 4.38
CA PRO A 69 -8.91 -3.35 4.79
C PRO A 69 -7.48 -3.37 4.22
N ASP A 70 -6.57 -4.09 4.89
CA ASP A 70 -5.20 -4.33 4.41
C ASP A 70 -5.16 -5.20 3.15
N VAL A 71 -6.13 -6.10 3.00
CA VAL A 71 -6.29 -6.99 1.85
C VAL A 71 -7.73 -6.93 1.35
N LEU A 72 -7.93 -6.78 0.04
CA LEU A 72 -9.21 -6.96 -0.63
C LEU A 72 -9.18 -8.30 -1.37
N VAL A 73 -10.13 -9.19 -1.06
CA VAL A 73 -10.24 -10.51 -1.69
C VAL A 73 -11.60 -10.72 -2.33
N GLY A 74 -11.65 -11.40 -3.47
CA GLY A 74 -12.92 -11.84 -4.04
C GLY A 74 -12.82 -12.57 -5.37
N GLY A 75 -13.88 -13.30 -5.72
CA GLY A 75 -14.01 -13.97 -7.01
C GLY A 75 -15.29 -13.52 -7.71
N THR A 76 -15.19 -12.51 -8.58
CA THR A 76 -16.38 -11.98 -9.26
C THR A 76 -16.94 -13.01 -10.26
N PRO A 77 -18.28 -13.17 -10.34
CA PRO A 77 -18.87 -14.12 -11.28
C PRO A 77 -18.48 -13.80 -12.74
N CYS A 78 -18.05 -14.83 -13.47
CA CYS A 78 -17.52 -14.75 -14.84
C CYS A 78 -18.62 -14.37 -15.86
N GLN A 79 -18.82 -13.07 -16.15
CA GLN A 79 -19.60 -12.59 -17.32
C GLN A 79 -18.94 -11.37 -18.00
N ALA A 80 -19.30 -11.18 -19.29
CA ALA A 80 -18.62 -10.37 -20.32
C ALA A 80 -18.34 -8.91 -19.90
N PHE A 81 -17.20 -8.38 -20.34
CA PHE A 81 -16.74 -7.02 -20.05
C PHE A 81 -17.10 -6.11 -21.22
N SER A 82 -18.02 -5.17 -21.03
CA SER A 82 -18.29 -4.13 -22.03
C SER A 82 -17.75 -2.78 -21.55
N ILE A 83 -16.80 -2.20 -22.31
CA ILE A 83 -16.21 -0.87 -22.07
C ILE A 83 -17.09 0.28 -22.59
N ALA A 84 -18.21 0.00 -23.25
CA ALA A 84 -19.09 1.06 -23.78
C ALA A 84 -19.64 2.01 -22.69
N GLY A 85 -19.64 1.59 -21.41
CA GLY A 85 -20.11 2.39 -20.27
C GLY A 85 -19.25 3.58 -19.87
N LEU A 86 -18.03 3.76 -20.40
CA LEU A 86 -17.23 4.96 -20.13
C LEU A 86 -17.61 6.17 -21.00
N ARG A 87 -18.41 5.98 -22.07
CA ARG A 87 -18.83 7.09 -22.96
C ARG A 87 -20.31 7.15 -23.34
N GLY A 88 -21.17 6.30 -22.79
CA GLY A 88 -22.62 6.51 -22.91
C GLY A 88 -23.45 5.41 -22.26
N GLY A 89 -24.40 5.81 -21.39
CA GLY A 89 -25.59 5.04 -21.04
C GLY A 89 -25.39 3.74 -20.25
N LEU A 90 -25.91 3.73 -19.03
CA LEU A 90 -26.19 2.52 -18.24
C LEU A 90 -27.14 1.60 -19.01
N ASP A 91 -26.71 0.42 -19.47
CA ASP A 91 -27.67 -0.65 -19.88
C ASP A 91 -27.09 -2.08 -20.01
N ASP A 92 -25.97 -2.42 -19.35
CA ASP A 92 -25.56 -3.84 -19.23
C ASP A 92 -25.14 -4.18 -17.78
N GLU A 93 -26.05 -4.84 -17.05
CA GLU A 93 -25.97 -5.01 -15.58
C GLU A 93 -24.98 -6.10 -15.10
N ARG A 94 -24.26 -6.81 -15.97
CA ARG A 94 -23.41 -7.97 -15.54
C ARG A 94 -21.93 -7.89 -15.88
N GLY A 95 -21.51 -7.04 -16.82
CA GLY A 95 -20.09 -6.69 -17.02
C GLY A 95 -19.54 -5.66 -16.03
N ALA A 96 -20.40 -5.10 -15.20
CA ALA A 96 -20.10 -4.04 -14.25
C ALA A 96 -19.34 -4.51 -13.00
N LEU A 97 -19.43 -5.79 -12.60
CA LEU A 97 -18.92 -6.23 -11.29
C LEU A 97 -17.40 -6.20 -11.18
N THR A 98 -16.67 -6.60 -12.22
CA THR A 98 -15.20 -6.54 -12.16
C THR A 98 -14.70 -5.08 -12.18
N LEU A 99 -15.38 -4.18 -12.89
CA LEU A 99 -15.10 -2.75 -12.81
C LEU A 99 -15.41 -2.20 -11.41
N LYS A 100 -16.51 -2.64 -10.80
CA LYS A 100 -16.87 -2.28 -9.41
C LYS A 100 -15.85 -2.81 -8.40
N TYR A 101 -15.23 -3.97 -8.68
CA TYR A 101 -14.12 -4.49 -7.88
C TYR A 101 -12.89 -3.57 -7.97
N VAL A 102 -12.53 -3.10 -9.17
CA VAL A 102 -11.44 -2.11 -9.35
C VAL A 102 -11.78 -0.78 -8.67
N GLU A 103 -13.01 -0.29 -8.83
CA GLU A 103 -13.50 0.93 -8.19
C GLU A 103 -13.41 0.83 -6.66
N LEU A 104 -13.80 -0.32 -6.09
CA LEU A 104 -13.67 -0.59 -4.67
C LEU A 104 -12.21 -0.63 -4.23
N ALA A 105 -11.32 -1.28 -4.98
CA ALA A 105 -9.90 -1.31 -4.68
C ALA A 105 -9.28 0.10 -4.67
N ASN A 106 -9.66 0.95 -5.63
CA ASN A 106 -9.25 2.36 -5.68
C ASN A 106 -9.79 3.15 -4.49
N ALA A 107 -11.08 3.01 -4.18
CA ALA A 107 -11.69 3.66 -3.02
C ALA A 107 -11.03 3.26 -1.69
N ILE A 108 -10.64 1.99 -1.54
CA ILE A 108 -9.91 1.50 -0.37
C ILE A 108 -8.52 2.13 -0.31
N ASP A 109 -7.78 2.17 -1.42
CA ASP A 109 -6.45 2.80 -1.46
C ASP A 109 -6.50 4.29 -1.15
N ASP A 110 -7.45 5.03 -1.74
CA ASP A 110 -7.66 6.45 -1.47
C ASP A 110 -7.97 6.67 0.01
N LYS A 111 -8.89 5.88 0.58
CA LYS A 111 -9.27 6.01 1.99
C LYS A 111 -8.13 5.65 2.94
N ARG A 112 -7.32 4.65 2.59
CA ARG A 112 -6.14 4.25 3.36
C ARG A 112 -5.05 5.32 3.29
N SER A 113 -4.88 5.95 2.13
CA SER A 113 -3.96 7.06 1.91
C SER A 113 -4.31 8.28 2.78
N GLU A 114 -5.60 8.61 2.94
CA GLU A 114 -6.08 9.66 3.88
C GLU A 114 -5.63 9.41 5.33
N SER A 115 -5.44 8.14 5.70
CA SER A 115 -5.03 7.70 7.04
C SER A 115 -3.57 7.23 7.12
N PHE A 116 -2.75 7.51 6.10
CA PHE A 116 -1.34 7.08 6.00
C PHE A 116 -1.12 5.57 6.16
N LEU A 117 -2.14 4.77 5.85
CA LEU A 117 -2.03 3.32 5.85
C LEU A 117 -1.46 2.84 4.51
N LYS A 118 -0.66 1.77 4.54
CA LYS A 118 -0.14 1.14 3.31
C LYS A 118 -1.31 0.77 2.38
N PRO A 119 -1.19 0.92 1.04
CA PRO A 119 -2.23 0.49 0.10
C PRO A 119 -2.72 -0.94 0.35
N THR A 120 -3.94 -1.25 -0.05
CA THR A 120 -4.49 -2.61 0.06
C THR A 120 -3.77 -3.56 -0.88
N VAL A 121 -3.64 -4.82 -0.46
CA VAL A 121 -3.21 -5.91 -1.34
C VAL A 121 -4.45 -6.53 -1.95
N ILE A 122 -4.49 -6.62 -3.27
CA ILE A 122 -5.64 -7.13 -4.00
C ILE A 122 -5.40 -8.60 -4.32
N VAL A 123 -6.38 -9.46 -4.04
CA VAL A 123 -6.39 -10.88 -4.38
C VAL A 123 -7.68 -11.21 -5.11
N TRP A 124 -7.58 -11.54 -6.39
CA TRP A 124 -8.74 -11.87 -7.22
C TRP A 124 -8.61 -13.26 -7.82
N GLU A 125 -9.70 -14.03 -7.79
CA GLU A 125 -9.77 -15.39 -8.29
C GLU A 125 -10.82 -15.51 -9.40
N ASN A 126 -10.53 -16.26 -10.46
CA ASN A 126 -11.51 -16.59 -11.49
C ASN A 126 -11.18 -17.87 -12.28
N VAL A 127 -12.12 -18.32 -13.11
CA VAL A 127 -11.92 -19.46 -14.02
C VAL A 127 -10.95 -19.13 -15.17
N PRO A 128 -10.17 -20.12 -15.67
CA PRO A 128 -9.23 -19.91 -16.77
C PRO A 128 -9.80 -19.35 -18.07
N GLY A 129 -11.11 -19.50 -18.29
CA GLY A 129 -11.79 -18.95 -19.47
C GLY A 129 -11.64 -17.45 -19.64
N VAL A 130 -11.42 -16.70 -18.54
CA VAL A 130 -11.22 -15.24 -18.58
C VAL A 130 -9.99 -14.82 -19.40
N LEU A 131 -8.97 -15.67 -19.48
CA LEU A 131 -7.74 -15.42 -20.26
C LEU A 131 -7.97 -15.48 -21.78
N SER A 132 -9.15 -15.92 -22.22
CA SER A 132 -9.47 -16.15 -23.64
C SER A 132 -10.82 -15.59 -24.06
N SER A 133 -11.35 -14.60 -23.34
CA SER A 133 -12.61 -13.98 -23.71
C SER A 133 -12.45 -13.20 -25.02
N ALA A 134 -13.49 -13.20 -25.86
CA ALA A 134 -13.43 -12.52 -27.17
C ALA A 134 -13.37 -10.99 -27.05
N ASP A 135 -13.88 -10.43 -25.96
CA ASP A 135 -13.99 -8.99 -25.66
C ASP A 135 -12.75 -8.40 -24.96
N ASN A 136 -11.69 -9.18 -24.77
CA ASN A 136 -10.49 -8.78 -24.02
C ASN A 136 -10.75 -8.31 -22.58
N ALA A 137 -11.82 -8.80 -21.96
CA ALA A 137 -12.15 -8.65 -20.55
C ALA A 137 -10.95 -8.57 -19.59
N PHE A 138 -10.06 -9.56 -19.69
CA PHE A 138 -8.92 -9.67 -18.80
C PHE A 138 -7.93 -8.52 -18.99
N GLY A 139 -7.68 -8.09 -20.23
CA GLY A 139 -6.85 -6.92 -20.52
C GLY A 139 -7.42 -5.62 -19.92
N CYS A 140 -8.75 -5.47 -19.95
CA CYS A 140 -9.47 -4.36 -19.34
C CYS A 140 -9.34 -4.37 -17.80
N PHE A 141 -9.48 -5.56 -17.20
CA PHE A 141 -9.31 -5.73 -15.75
C PHE A 141 -7.89 -5.39 -15.30
N LEU A 142 -6.89 -5.91 -16.02
CA LEU A 142 -5.49 -5.64 -15.75
C LEU A 142 -5.18 -4.14 -15.87
N ALA A 143 -5.71 -3.47 -16.91
CA ALA A 143 -5.55 -2.02 -17.10
C ALA A 143 -6.14 -1.22 -15.93
N GLY A 144 -7.38 -1.53 -15.54
CA GLY A 144 -8.04 -0.87 -14.41
C GLY A 144 -7.28 -1.03 -13.09
N LEU A 145 -6.75 -2.22 -12.80
CA LEU A 145 -5.93 -2.45 -11.60
C LEU A 145 -4.59 -1.70 -11.66
N ALA A 146 -3.96 -1.72 -12.83
CA ALA A 146 -2.65 -1.11 -13.09
C ALA A 146 -2.69 0.43 -13.15
N GLY A 147 -3.88 1.01 -13.36
CA GLY A 147 -4.09 2.46 -13.48
C GLY A 147 -3.94 3.01 -14.90
N GLU A 148 -4.20 2.18 -15.91
CA GLU A 148 -4.16 2.56 -17.33
C GLU A 148 -5.55 2.83 -17.89
N ASP A 149 -5.65 3.79 -18.80
CA ASP A 149 -6.91 4.19 -19.45
C ASP A 149 -7.27 3.33 -20.68
N ALA A 150 -6.33 2.51 -21.15
CA ALA A 150 -6.50 1.64 -22.30
C ALA A 150 -6.33 0.17 -21.91
N PRO A 151 -7.16 -0.75 -22.44
CA PRO A 151 -6.99 -2.18 -22.20
C PRO A 151 -5.62 -2.66 -22.67
N PHE A 152 -4.96 -3.47 -21.85
CA PHE A 152 -3.75 -4.15 -22.30
C PHE A 152 -4.08 -5.19 -23.36
N GLU A 153 -3.11 -5.45 -24.23
CA GLU A 153 -3.16 -6.54 -25.19
C GLU A 153 -2.15 -7.64 -24.80
N PRO A 154 -2.46 -8.92 -25.05
CA PRO A 154 -1.59 -10.03 -24.67
C PRO A 154 -0.26 -10.09 -25.44
N GLY A 155 -0.14 -9.36 -26.55
CA GLY A 155 1.07 -9.26 -27.39
C GLY A 155 0.73 -8.71 -28.78
N ASP A 156 1.70 -8.74 -29.70
CA ASP A 156 1.49 -8.18 -31.06
C ASP A 156 0.43 -8.95 -31.86
N ARG A 157 -0.46 -8.20 -32.51
CA ARG A 157 -1.54 -8.76 -33.31
C ARG A 157 -1.03 -9.23 -34.69
N PRO A 158 -1.30 -10.48 -35.09
CA PRO A 158 -0.89 -10.97 -36.40
C PRO A 158 -1.81 -10.44 -37.50
N GLU A 159 -1.42 -10.64 -38.77
CA GLU A 159 -2.25 -10.32 -39.93
C GLU A 159 -3.64 -10.99 -39.85
N SER A 160 -4.63 -10.36 -40.48
CA SER A 160 -5.98 -10.90 -40.64
C SER A 160 -5.94 -12.32 -41.22
N GLY A 161 -6.73 -13.23 -40.67
CA GLY A 161 -6.72 -14.65 -41.04
C GLY A 161 -5.65 -15.51 -40.36
N LYS A 162 -4.68 -14.93 -39.64
CA LYS A 162 -3.62 -15.66 -38.94
C LYS A 162 -3.80 -15.62 -37.43
N SER A 163 -3.40 -16.70 -36.76
CA SER A 163 -3.31 -16.79 -35.29
C SER A 163 -1.86 -16.84 -34.84
N ASN A 164 -1.56 -16.39 -33.61
CA ASN A 164 -0.26 -16.55 -32.97
C ASN A 164 -0.42 -17.01 -31.51
N ALA A 165 0.65 -16.90 -30.71
CA ALA A 165 0.63 -17.30 -29.31
C ALA A 165 -0.38 -16.50 -28.46
N PHE A 166 -0.65 -15.25 -28.84
CA PHE A 166 -1.42 -14.26 -28.08
C PHE A 166 -2.80 -13.94 -28.69
N TRP A 167 -3.04 -14.33 -29.93
CA TRP A 167 -4.26 -14.02 -30.68
C TRP A 167 -4.75 -15.21 -31.48
N ARG A 168 -6.05 -15.48 -31.38
CA ARG A 168 -6.75 -16.49 -32.17
C ARG A 168 -7.64 -15.79 -33.20
N TRP A 169 -7.47 -16.11 -34.47
CA TRP A 169 -8.40 -15.67 -35.51
C TRP A 169 -9.74 -16.38 -35.38
N ASP A 170 -10.84 -15.62 -35.31
CA ASP A 170 -12.19 -16.15 -35.36
C ASP A 170 -12.80 -15.90 -36.75
N GLY A 171 -12.88 -16.96 -37.54
CA GLY A 171 -13.44 -16.90 -38.90
C GLY A 171 -14.94 -16.56 -38.96
N LYS A 172 -15.68 -16.65 -37.84
CA LYS A 172 -17.10 -16.27 -37.80
C LYS A 172 -17.28 -14.76 -37.63
N THR A 173 -16.48 -14.15 -36.78
CA THR A 173 -16.56 -12.71 -36.47
C THR A 173 -15.65 -11.87 -37.36
N GLY A 174 -14.65 -12.48 -38.00
CA GLY A 174 -13.64 -11.77 -38.79
C GLY A 174 -12.68 -10.95 -37.91
N CYS A 175 -12.58 -11.29 -36.63
CA CYS A 175 -11.78 -10.56 -35.63
C CYS A 175 -10.81 -11.50 -34.90
N HIS A 176 -9.74 -10.93 -34.35
CA HIS A 176 -8.86 -11.66 -33.43
C HIS A 176 -9.44 -11.65 -32.01
N ALA A 177 -9.57 -12.83 -31.42
CA ALA A 177 -9.83 -13.00 -30.00
C ALA A 177 -8.49 -13.11 -29.23
N PRO A 178 -8.32 -12.39 -28.11
CA PRO A 178 -7.09 -12.43 -27.33
C PRO A 178 -6.93 -13.79 -26.63
N LYS A 179 -5.68 -14.16 -26.40
CA LYS A 179 -5.24 -15.37 -25.70
C LYS A 179 -4.10 -15.00 -24.75
N TRP A 180 -4.45 -14.74 -23.50
CA TRP A 180 -3.50 -14.37 -22.47
C TRP A 180 -2.65 -15.56 -22.02
N PRO A 181 -1.35 -15.35 -21.74
CA PRO A 181 -0.51 -16.35 -21.08
C PRO A 181 -1.10 -16.81 -19.75
N GLN A 182 -0.83 -18.07 -19.38
CA GLN A 182 -1.31 -18.65 -18.12
C GLN A 182 -0.71 -18.02 -16.87
N CYS A 183 0.36 -17.23 -17.04
CA CYS A 183 0.97 -16.41 -16.01
C CYS A 183 1.63 -15.18 -16.62
N GLY A 184 1.77 -14.12 -15.84
CA GLY A 184 2.50 -12.93 -16.25
C GLY A 184 2.49 -11.84 -15.18
N CYS A 185 3.12 -10.72 -15.49
CA CYS A 185 3.12 -9.54 -14.65
C CYS A 185 3.11 -8.26 -15.49
N ILE A 186 2.51 -7.21 -14.92
CA ILE A 186 2.41 -5.87 -15.48
C ILE A 186 2.81 -4.87 -14.38
N TYR A 187 3.60 -3.87 -14.77
CA TYR A 187 4.01 -2.78 -13.90
C TYR A 187 3.34 -1.51 -14.41
N GLY A 188 2.18 -1.18 -13.85
CA GLY A 188 1.44 0.02 -14.21
C GLY A 188 1.76 1.21 -13.31
N PRO A 189 1.24 2.40 -13.66
CA PRO A 189 1.45 3.64 -12.91
C PRO A 189 0.84 3.61 -11.50
N GLN A 190 -0.25 2.87 -11.29
CA GLN A 190 -0.92 2.78 -9.98
C GLN A 190 -0.53 1.51 -9.21
N ARG A 191 -0.50 0.34 -9.87
CA ARG A 191 -0.18 -0.94 -9.21
C ARG A 191 0.69 -1.83 -10.07
N LYS A 192 1.50 -2.63 -9.39
CA LYS A 192 2.05 -3.87 -9.94
C LYS A 192 0.94 -4.91 -9.93
N VAL A 193 0.85 -5.73 -10.97
CA VAL A 193 -0.15 -6.78 -11.11
C VAL A 193 0.57 -8.05 -11.57
N ALA A 194 0.34 -9.16 -10.88
CA ALA A 194 0.83 -10.48 -11.28
C ALA A 194 -0.35 -11.45 -11.35
N TRP A 195 -0.31 -12.39 -12.30
CA TRP A 195 -1.30 -13.45 -12.37
C TRP A 195 -0.68 -14.81 -12.67
N ARG A 196 -1.37 -15.86 -12.25
CA ARG A 196 -1.00 -17.26 -12.52
C ARG A 196 -2.19 -18.19 -12.39
N ILE A 197 -2.25 -19.22 -13.23
CA ILE A 197 -3.12 -20.37 -12.98
C ILE A 197 -2.50 -21.26 -11.89
N LEU A 198 -3.23 -21.44 -10.80
CA LEU A 198 -2.93 -22.44 -9.76
C LEU A 198 -3.95 -23.58 -9.84
N ASP A 199 -3.48 -24.79 -9.55
CA ASP A 199 -4.32 -25.98 -9.50
C ASP A 199 -4.28 -26.56 -8.08
N ALA A 200 -5.45 -26.61 -7.43
CA ALA A 200 -5.59 -27.03 -6.03
C ALA A 200 -4.99 -28.42 -5.73
N GLN A 201 -4.89 -29.30 -6.74
CA GLN A 201 -4.29 -30.63 -6.58
C GLN A 201 -2.85 -30.62 -6.03
N TYR A 202 -2.11 -29.52 -6.24
CA TYR A 202 -0.73 -29.36 -5.77
C TYR A 202 -0.63 -28.67 -4.39
N PHE A 203 -1.76 -28.44 -3.72
CA PHE A 203 -1.85 -27.71 -2.46
C PHE A 203 -2.47 -28.54 -1.33
N GLY A 204 -2.56 -29.87 -1.48
CA GLY A 204 -2.98 -30.76 -0.39
C GLY A 204 -4.46 -31.16 -0.40
N VAL A 205 -5.15 -31.00 -1.53
CA VAL A 205 -6.47 -31.60 -1.79
C VAL A 205 -6.44 -32.43 -3.06
N ALA A 206 -7.30 -33.44 -3.18
CA ALA A 206 -7.35 -34.32 -4.35
C ALA A 206 -8.06 -33.69 -5.57
N GLN A 207 -8.66 -32.51 -5.40
CA GLN A 207 -9.44 -31.85 -6.45
C GLN A 207 -8.54 -31.13 -7.46
N ARG A 208 -8.69 -31.47 -8.75
CA ARG A 208 -8.19 -30.69 -9.87
C ARG A 208 -9.07 -29.47 -10.04
N ARG A 209 -8.65 -28.34 -9.51
CA ARG A 209 -9.36 -27.06 -9.58
C ARG A 209 -8.40 -25.98 -10.04
N ARG A 210 -8.29 -25.85 -11.37
CA ARG A 210 -7.49 -24.80 -12.02
C ARG A 210 -8.23 -23.48 -11.96
N ARG A 211 -7.62 -22.46 -11.37
CA ARG A 211 -8.13 -21.08 -11.29
C ARG A 211 -7.01 -20.08 -11.55
N VAL A 212 -7.37 -18.97 -12.17
CA VAL A 212 -6.50 -17.81 -12.35
C VAL A 212 -6.56 -17.00 -11.07
N PHE A 213 -5.41 -16.77 -10.47
CA PHE A 213 -5.25 -15.83 -9.37
C PHE A 213 -4.52 -14.61 -9.87
N VAL A 214 -5.03 -13.43 -9.51
CA VAL A 214 -4.41 -12.13 -9.74
C VAL A 214 -4.09 -11.52 -8.38
N VAL A 215 -2.83 -11.10 -8.19
CA VAL A 215 -2.43 -10.29 -7.05
C VAL A 215 -2.01 -8.93 -7.58
N ALA A 216 -2.49 -7.86 -6.96
CA ALA A 216 -2.07 -6.50 -7.30
C ALA A 216 -1.77 -5.68 -6.06
N SER A 217 -0.80 -4.76 -6.17
CA SER A 217 -0.46 -3.87 -5.07
C SER A 217 0.23 -2.60 -5.55
N ALA A 218 -0.11 -1.47 -4.91
CA ALA A 218 0.64 -0.21 -5.00
C ALA A 218 1.77 -0.12 -3.95
N ARG A 219 1.93 -1.16 -3.11
CA ARG A 219 2.96 -1.18 -2.08
C ARG A 219 4.37 -1.23 -2.67
N THR A 220 5.28 -0.50 -2.04
CA THR A 220 6.72 -0.56 -2.36
C THR A 220 7.40 -1.75 -1.68
N ASP A 221 6.85 -2.21 -0.56
CA ASP A 221 7.36 -3.32 0.27
C ASP A 221 6.83 -4.71 -0.14
N LEU A 222 5.90 -4.79 -1.09
CA LEU A 222 5.34 -6.05 -1.58
C LEU A 222 5.30 -6.06 -3.10
N ASP A 223 6.02 -7.01 -3.72
CA ASP A 223 5.89 -7.30 -5.14
C ASP A 223 4.91 -8.47 -5.35
N PRO A 224 3.75 -8.25 -6.02
CA PRO A 224 2.78 -9.30 -6.33
C PRO A 224 3.38 -10.54 -7.01
N ALA A 225 4.43 -10.37 -7.81
CA ALA A 225 5.13 -11.47 -8.46
C ALA A 225 5.72 -12.44 -7.42
N THR A 226 6.23 -11.94 -6.30
CA THR A 226 6.81 -12.78 -5.24
C THR A 226 5.75 -13.55 -4.44
N VAL A 227 4.49 -13.12 -4.50
CA VAL A 227 3.37 -13.85 -3.91
C VAL A 227 3.03 -15.06 -4.78
N LEU A 228 2.88 -14.89 -6.10
CA LEU A 228 2.39 -15.95 -7.00
C LEU A 228 3.48 -16.83 -7.64
N PHE A 229 4.72 -16.32 -7.74
CA PHE A 229 5.83 -17.03 -8.36
C PHE A 229 6.80 -17.60 -7.32
N GLU A 230 7.46 -18.68 -7.70
CA GLU A 230 8.50 -19.33 -6.92
C GLU A 230 9.80 -19.15 -7.70
N PHE A 231 10.64 -18.19 -7.29
CA PHE A 231 11.91 -17.91 -7.94
C PHE A 231 13.04 -18.74 -7.31
N GLU A 232 12.89 -20.06 -7.33
CA GLU A 232 13.99 -20.97 -6.95
C GLU A 232 14.78 -21.34 -8.21
N GLY A 233 15.54 -20.39 -8.75
CA GLY A 233 16.41 -20.63 -9.89
C GLY A 233 17.10 -19.38 -10.44
N VAL A 234 18.38 -19.52 -10.81
CA VAL A 234 19.09 -18.57 -11.70
C VAL A 234 18.43 -18.55 -13.08
N ARG A 235 18.50 -17.41 -13.78
CA ARG A 235 18.01 -17.25 -15.17
C ARG A 235 18.36 -18.49 -16.01
N ARG A 236 17.33 -19.11 -16.60
CA ARG A 236 17.36 -20.30 -17.48
C ARG A 236 17.33 -21.69 -16.81
N ASN A 237 17.11 -21.81 -15.50
CA ASN A 237 16.75 -23.10 -14.89
C ASN A 237 15.30 -23.07 -14.39
N ILE A 238 14.44 -23.86 -15.04
CA ILE A 238 13.08 -24.15 -14.57
C ILE A 238 13.23 -25.23 -13.50
N ALA A 239 12.84 -24.93 -12.24
CA ALA A 239 12.75 -25.96 -11.21
C ALA A 239 11.79 -27.06 -11.67
N PRO A 240 12.07 -28.35 -11.40
CA PRO A 240 11.15 -29.43 -11.76
C PRO A 240 9.79 -29.18 -11.12
N SER A 241 8.71 -29.42 -11.88
CA SER A 241 7.34 -29.34 -11.36
C SER A 241 7.24 -30.15 -10.07
N ARG A 242 6.64 -29.58 -9.01
CA ARG A 242 6.30 -30.34 -7.81
C ARG A 242 5.63 -31.65 -8.24
N GLY A 243 6.19 -32.77 -7.82
CA GLY A 243 5.53 -34.06 -7.98
C GLY A 243 4.17 -34.02 -7.29
N GLU A 244 3.21 -34.78 -7.82
CA GLU A 244 1.95 -35.05 -7.13
C GLU A 244 2.26 -35.41 -5.68
N GLY A 245 1.69 -34.67 -4.72
CA GLY A 245 2.02 -34.81 -3.31
C GLY A 245 1.71 -36.22 -2.82
N LYS A 246 2.72 -37.10 -2.78
CA LYS A 246 2.62 -38.46 -2.26
C LYS A 246 2.98 -38.60 -0.78
N GLU A 247 3.31 -37.51 -0.09
CA GLU A 247 3.60 -37.55 1.35
C GLU A 247 2.68 -36.62 2.15
N THR A 248 1.82 -37.28 2.94
CA THR A 248 1.06 -36.77 4.08
C THR A 248 2.00 -36.07 5.07
N THR A 249 2.28 -34.80 4.85
CA THR A 249 3.07 -33.99 5.78
C THR A 249 2.15 -33.41 6.86
N ARG A 250 2.24 -34.04 8.04
CA ARG A 250 1.79 -33.53 9.34
C ARG A 250 2.40 -32.14 9.59
N TYR A 251 1.64 -31.07 9.43
CA TYR A 251 1.94 -29.78 10.08
C TYR A 251 0.70 -29.25 10.82
N THR A 252 0.91 -29.10 12.14
CA THR A 252 0.09 -28.39 13.16
C THR A 252 -1.37 -28.82 13.37
N SER A 253 -1.52 -30.01 13.94
CA SER A 253 -2.35 -30.39 15.12
C SER A 253 -3.58 -29.58 15.56
N ASN A 254 -4.46 -29.11 14.66
CA ASN A 254 -5.89 -28.87 14.98
C ASN A 254 -6.84 -28.87 13.77
N ILE A 255 -6.36 -29.04 12.54
CA ILE A 255 -7.20 -29.25 11.35
C ILE A 255 -6.74 -30.54 10.68
N ALA A 256 -7.35 -31.66 11.06
CA ALA A 256 -7.11 -32.93 10.40
C ALA A 256 -7.76 -32.89 9.01
N ILE A 257 -6.99 -32.50 7.99
CA ILE A 257 -7.39 -32.69 6.59
C ILE A 257 -7.35 -34.19 6.32
N ARG A 258 -8.47 -34.87 6.58
CA ARG A 258 -8.68 -36.26 6.20
C ARG A 258 -9.09 -36.26 4.73
N SER A 259 -8.26 -36.89 3.88
CA SER A 259 -8.65 -37.24 2.52
C SER A 259 -9.96 -38.02 2.53
N CYS A 260 -10.74 -37.96 1.44
CA CYS A 260 -11.81 -38.95 1.23
C CYS A 260 -11.24 -40.35 1.50
N ASP A 261 -11.85 -41.08 2.43
CA ASP A 261 -11.47 -42.44 2.78
C ASP A 261 -11.29 -43.29 1.51
N ASP A 262 -10.13 -43.97 1.37
CA ASP A 262 -9.73 -45.08 0.46
C ASP A 262 -10.63 -45.42 -0.74
N THR A 263 -11.20 -44.43 -1.42
CA THR A 263 -12.11 -44.62 -2.55
C THR A 263 -11.37 -44.17 -3.79
N ASN A 264 -10.71 -45.13 -4.42
CA ASN A 264 -10.08 -44.94 -5.74
C ASN A 264 -11.20 -44.57 -6.74
N ILE A 265 -11.34 -43.28 -7.05
CA ILE A 265 -12.31 -42.75 -8.01
C ILE A 265 -11.72 -42.93 -9.42
N VAL A 266 -12.47 -43.57 -10.31
CA VAL A 266 -12.11 -43.83 -11.72
C VAL A 266 -12.70 -42.79 -12.65
N ALA A 267 -13.90 -42.29 -12.36
CA ALA A 267 -14.55 -41.26 -13.17
C ALA A 267 -15.51 -40.41 -12.34
N MET A 268 -15.71 -39.15 -12.73
CA MET A 268 -16.72 -38.27 -12.15
C MET A 268 -17.58 -37.62 -13.25
N ALA A 269 -18.89 -37.55 -13.03
CA ALA A 269 -19.86 -36.88 -13.89
C ALA A 269 -20.65 -35.81 -13.13
N HIS A 270 -21.00 -34.72 -13.81
CA HIS A 270 -21.59 -33.51 -13.19
C HIS A 270 -23.01 -33.17 -13.67
N GLY A 271 -23.80 -34.17 -14.10
CA GLY A 271 -25.21 -33.99 -14.46
C GLY A 271 -25.50 -33.27 -15.79
N GLN A 272 -24.58 -32.44 -16.29
CA GLN A 272 -24.71 -31.69 -17.56
C GLN A 272 -23.89 -32.27 -18.73
N GLY A 273 -23.93 -33.59 -18.90
CA GLY A 273 -23.50 -34.21 -20.16
C GLY A 273 -21.99 -34.33 -20.39
N GLY A 274 -21.22 -34.70 -19.37
CA GLY A 274 -19.81 -35.08 -19.49
C GLY A 274 -19.33 -35.88 -18.28
N ALA A 275 -18.59 -36.96 -18.53
CA ALA A 275 -17.90 -37.74 -17.51
C ALA A 275 -16.39 -37.69 -17.78
N GLU A 276 -15.61 -37.26 -16.79
CA GLU A 276 -14.15 -37.28 -16.87
C GLU A 276 -13.63 -38.57 -16.24
N ILE A 277 -12.94 -39.41 -17.03
CA ILE A 277 -12.29 -40.66 -16.60
C ILE A 277 -10.82 -40.37 -16.26
N LYS A 278 -10.33 -40.84 -15.11
CA LYS A 278 -8.95 -40.66 -14.63
C LYS A 278 -8.40 -41.92 -13.96
N THR A 279 -7.09 -42.11 -14.06
CA THR A 279 -6.35 -43.26 -13.52
C THR A 279 -5.40 -42.87 -12.36
N ASP A 280 -5.43 -41.61 -11.91
CA ASP A 280 -4.47 -41.01 -10.98
C ASP A 280 -5.08 -40.60 -9.62
N ASN A 281 -6.24 -41.19 -9.25
CA ASN A 281 -6.96 -40.90 -7.99
C ASN A 281 -7.31 -39.40 -7.76
N SER A 282 -7.26 -38.56 -8.80
CA SER A 282 -7.68 -37.15 -8.72
C SER A 282 -9.17 -36.96 -8.99
N ALA A 283 -9.79 -36.01 -8.28
CA ALA A 283 -11.20 -35.63 -8.49
C ALA A 283 -11.30 -34.43 -9.45
N PRO A 284 -12.18 -34.48 -10.48
CA PRO A 284 -12.46 -33.33 -11.35
C PRO A 284 -12.99 -32.09 -10.61
N THR A 285 -13.01 -30.93 -11.30
CA THR A 285 -13.52 -29.68 -10.72
C THR A 285 -15.02 -29.82 -10.43
N LEU A 286 -15.42 -29.75 -9.15
CA LEU A 286 -16.81 -29.58 -8.74
C LEU A 286 -17.48 -28.42 -9.49
N THR A 287 -18.63 -28.71 -10.10
CA THR A 287 -19.46 -27.74 -10.82
C THR A 287 -20.36 -26.95 -9.88
N CYS A 288 -20.81 -25.80 -10.35
CA CYS A 288 -21.66 -24.86 -9.62
C CYS A 288 -23.16 -25.14 -9.79
N ASN A 289 -23.54 -26.42 -9.74
CA ASN A 289 -24.92 -26.88 -9.94
C ASN A 289 -25.54 -27.36 -8.62
N HIS A 290 -26.87 -27.45 -8.58
CA HIS A 290 -27.61 -28.01 -7.44
C HIS A 290 -27.54 -29.55 -7.34
N GLU A 291 -26.79 -30.20 -8.23
CA GLU A 291 -26.75 -31.65 -8.37
C GLU A 291 -25.48 -32.25 -7.76
N ALA A 292 -25.65 -33.41 -7.12
CA ALA A 292 -24.53 -34.14 -6.54
C ALA A 292 -23.61 -34.71 -7.63
N PRO A 293 -22.28 -34.56 -7.53
CA PRO A 293 -21.34 -35.22 -8.42
C PRO A 293 -21.49 -36.74 -8.32
N ILE A 294 -21.50 -37.43 -9.46
CA ILE A 294 -21.57 -38.89 -9.53
C ILE A 294 -20.16 -39.41 -9.75
N VAL A 295 -19.72 -40.37 -8.93
CA VAL A 295 -18.42 -41.03 -9.02
C VAL A 295 -18.55 -42.51 -9.34
N LEU A 296 -17.66 -43.01 -10.19
CA LEU A 296 -17.43 -44.43 -10.45
C LEU A 296 -16.20 -44.89 -9.66
N LEU A 297 -16.35 -45.95 -8.87
CA LEU A 297 -15.29 -46.55 -8.06
C LEU A 297 -14.55 -47.64 -8.86
N VAL A 298 -13.32 -47.98 -8.44
CA VAL A 298 -12.50 -49.04 -9.07
C VAL A 298 -13.20 -50.40 -9.11
N ASP A 299 -14.07 -50.68 -8.15
CA ASP A 299 -14.87 -51.92 -8.12
C ASP A 299 -16.13 -51.89 -9.01
N GLY A 300 -16.27 -50.86 -9.85
CA GLY A 300 -17.39 -50.71 -10.77
C GLY A 300 -18.67 -50.14 -10.16
N ARG A 301 -18.70 -49.86 -8.84
CA ARG A 301 -19.87 -49.22 -8.21
C ARG A 301 -19.95 -47.74 -8.55
N MET A 302 -21.17 -47.26 -8.80
CA MET A 302 -21.46 -45.83 -8.98
C MET A 302 -22.17 -45.29 -7.75
N ARG A 303 -21.76 -44.11 -7.27
CA ARG A 303 -22.47 -43.40 -6.18
C ARG A 303 -22.38 -41.89 -6.34
N ARG A 304 -23.20 -41.16 -5.60
CA ARG A 304 -23.09 -39.71 -5.45
C ARG A 304 -22.08 -39.37 -4.36
N LEU A 305 -21.30 -38.32 -4.56
CA LEU A 305 -20.58 -37.68 -3.47
C LEU A 305 -21.57 -36.96 -2.56
N ILE A 306 -21.37 -37.06 -1.26
CA ILE A 306 -22.13 -36.29 -0.27
C ILE A 306 -21.51 -34.89 -0.11
N PRO A 307 -22.22 -33.90 0.45
CA PRO A 307 -21.67 -32.55 0.55
C PRO A 307 -20.41 -32.46 1.41
N VAL A 308 -20.28 -33.30 2.45
CA VAL A 308 -19.07 -33.35 3.29
C VAL A 308 -17.84 -33.82 2.49
N GLU A 309 -18.01 -34.74 1.55
CA GLU A 309 -16.92 -35.13 0.65
C GLU A 309 -16.54 -33.97 -0.28
N CYS A 310 -17.53 -33.21 -0.77
CA CYS A 310 -17.28 -32.01 -1.55
C CYS A 310 -16.61 -30.89 -0.74
N GLU A 311 -16.96 -30.71 0.53
CA GLU A 311 -16.30 -29.80 1.48
C GLU A 311 -14.82 -30.16 1.61
N ARG A 312 -14.52 -31.44 1.89
CA ARG A 312 -13.14 -31.95 1.99
C ARG A 312 -12.34 -31.76 0.70
N LEU A 313 -12.95 -31.95 -0.47
CA LEU A 313 -12.29 -31.73 -1.76
C LEU A 313 -11.82 -30.28 -1.97
N GLN A 314 -12.49 -29.31 -1.35
CA GLN A 314 -12.13 -27.89 -1.37
C GLN A 314 -11.32 -27.47 -0.12
N GLY A 315 -11.12 -28.38 0.84
CA GLY A 315 -10.39 -28.15 2.09
C GLY A 315 -11.22 -27.55 3.22
N PHE A 316 -12.55 -27.57 3.14
CA PHE A 316 -13.44 -27.09 4.21
C PHE A 316 -13.52 -28.09 5.37
N PRO A 317 -13.76 -27.61 6.60
CA PRO A 317 -14.13 -28.47 7.72
C PRO A 317 -15.43 -29.25 7.44
N ASP A 318 -15.52 -30.45 7.99
CA ASP A 318 -16.73 -31.27 7.88
C ASP A 318 -17.95 -30.53 8.43
N GLY A 319 -19.01 -30.48 7.62
CA GLY A 319 -20.26 -29.84 8.00
C GLY A 319 -20.22 -28.31 7.92
N HIS A 320 -19.20 -27.70 7.32
CA HIS A 320 -19.10 -26.24 7.18
C HIS A 320 -20.39 -25.61 6.63
N THR A 321 -21.00 -26.23 5.62
CA THR A 321 -22.25 -25.80 5.00
C THR A 321 -23.50 -26.42 5.61
N LEU A 322 -23.37 -27.35 6.56
CA LEU A 322 -24.48 -27.96 7.29
C LEU A 322 -24.89 -27.03 8.45
N ILE A 323 -25.59 -25.97 8.11
CA ILE A 323 -26.08 -24.95 9.06
C ILE A 323 -27.58 -25.12 9.35
N PRO A 324 -28.07 -24.63 10.49
CA PRO A 324 -29.50 -24.45 10.70
C PRO A 324 -30.11 -23.47 9.69
N THR A 325 -31.28 -23.81 9.16
CA THR A 325 -32.09 -23.02 8.22
C THR A 325 -33.57 -23.11 8.60
N GLU A 326 -34.45 -22.44 7.86
CA GLU A 326 -35.90 -22.59 8.03
C GLU A 326 -36.34 -24.07 7.86
N LYS A 327 -37.37 -24.47 8.62
CA LYS A 327 -37.88 -25.84 8.62
C LYS A 327 -38.39 -26.23 7.23
N ARG A 328 -37.75 -27.25 6.64
CA ARG A 328 -38.09 -27.78 5.33
C ARG A 328 -39.30 -28.71 5.41
N LYS A 329 -40.13 -28.70 4.36
CA LYS A 329 -41.31 -29.58 4.25
C LYS A 329 -40.96 -31.05 4.05
N LYS A 330 -39.78 -31.35 3.47
CA LYS A 330 -39.35 -32.70 3.15
C LYS A 330 -37.82 -32.79 3.22
N VAL A 331 -37.35 -33.83 3.90
CA VAL A 331 -35.95 -34.29 3.87
C VAL A 331 -35.92 -35.55 3.01
N SER A 332 -34.93 -35.68 2.12
CA SER A 332 -34.84 -36.89 1.29
C SER A 332 -34.48 -38.12 2.15
N SER A 333 -34.90 -39.32 1.74
CA SER A 333 -34.58 -40.55 2.47
C SER A 333 -33.08 -40.77 2.63
N ASP A 334 -32.31 -40.44 1.57
CA ASP A 334 -30.86 -40.62 1.52
C ASP A 334 -30.15 -39.62 2.46
N GLU A 335 -30.62 -38.36 2.47
CA GLU A 335 -30.14 -37.32 3.38
C GLU A 335 -30.46 -37.67 4.84
N LEU A 336 -31.67 -38.14 5.13
CA LEU A 336 -32.07 -38.53 6.48
C LEU A 336 -31.27 -39.74 6.98
N ALA A 337 -31.02 -40.73 6.10
CA ALA A 337 -30.19 -41.88 6.42
C ALA A 337 -28.74 -41.47 6.72
N TYR A 338 -28.19 -40.53 5.94
CA TYR A 338 -26.88 -39.94 6.20
C TYR A 338 -26.82 -39.20 7.54
N LEU A 339 -27.80 -38.34 7.82
CA LEU A 339 -27.85 -37.56 9.05
C LEU A 339 -27.95 -38.46 10.28
N ARG A 340 -28.82 -39.47 10.28
CA ARG A 340 -28.94 -40.46 11.38
C ARG A 340 -27.66 -41.26 11.60
N LYS A 341 -26.92 -41.56 10.54
CA LYS A 341 -25.66 -42.31 10.65
C LYS A 341 -24.57 -41.49 11.36
N ASN A 342 -24.50 -40.19 11.11
CA ASN A 342 -23.43 -39.33 11.62
C ASN A 342 -23.84 -38.54 12.87
N TYR A 343 -25.15 -38.34 13.06
CA TYR A 343 -25.77 -37.63 14.18
C TYR A 343 -26.96 -38.47 14.68
N PRO A 344 -26.71 -39.59 15.39
CA PRO A 344 -27.75 -40.55 15.78
C PRO A 344 -28.81 -39.95 16.71
N ASP A 345 -28.45 -38.91 17.47
CA ASP A 345 -29.36 -38.23 18.41
C ASP A 345 -30.20 -37.13 17.74
N LEU A 346 -30.02 -36.87 16.44
CA LEU A 346 -30.75 -35.83 15.70
C LEU A 346 -32.19 -36.28 15.40
N SER A 347 -33.18 -35.53 15.89
CA SER A 347 -34.58 -35.77 15.57
C SER A 347 -34.91 -35.46 14.10
N GLU A 348 -36.01 -36.02 13.58
CA GLU A 348 -36.46 -35.69 12.21
C GLU A 348 -36.79 -34.20 12.04
N GLU A 349 -37.27 -33.56 13.10
CA GLU A 349 -37.57 -32.12 13.10
C GLU A 349 -36.29 -31.28 13.04
N GLU A 350 -35.27 -31.62 13.83
CA GLU A 350 -33.96 -30.96 13.76
C GLU A 350 -33.29 -31.21 12.40
N ALA A 351 -33.40 -32.41 11.82
CA ALA A 351 -32.92 -32.71 10.48
C ALA A 351 -33.61 -31.85 9.40
N ALA A 352 -34.92 -31.63 9.53
CA ALA A 352 -35.68 -30.77 8.64
C ALA A 352 -35.28 -29.29 8.75
N MET A 353 -34.67 -28.88 9.87
CA MET A 353 -34.13 -27.54 10.08
C MET A 353 -32.67 -27.39 9.64
N LEU A 354 -32.01 -28.42 9.08
CA LEU A 354 -30.68 -28.27 8.49
C LEU A 354 -30.74 -27.87 7.02
N ALA A 355 -29.68 -27.23 6.53
CA ALA A 355 -29.53 -26.85 5.14
C ALA A 355 -29.66 -28.04 4.18
N ALA A 356 -30.44 -27.87 3.11
CA ALA A 356 -30.58 -28.87 2.06
C ALA A 356 -29.29 -29.05 1.24
N ASP A 357 -29.06 -30.27 0.75
CA ASP A 357 -27.85 -30.61 -0.01
C ASP A 357 -27.66 -29.82 -1.31
N GLY A 358 -28.73 -29.52 -2.04
CA GLY A 358 -28.65 -28.80 -3.32
C GLY A 358 -27.96 -27.43 -3.23
N PRO A 359 -28.41 -26.51 -2.34
CA PRO A 359 -27.71 -25.26 -2.06
C PRO A 359 -26.26 -25.45 -1.59
N ARG A 360 -26.00 -26.50 -0.79
CA ARG A 360 -24.65 -26.84 -0.32
C ARG A 360 -23.72 -27.17 -1.48
N TYR A 361 -24.11 -28.07 -2.38
CA TYR A 361 -23.31 -28.41 -3.57
C TYR A 361 -22.99 -27.19 -4.43
N LYS A 362 -24.00 -26.35 -4.73
CA LYS A 362 -23.81 -25.14 -5.52
C LYS A 362 -22.77 -24.22 -4.88
N ALA A 363 -22.90 -23.98 -3.57
CA ALA A 363 -22.00 -23.10 -2.83
C ALA A 363 -20.56 -23.64 -2.77
N ILE A 364 -20.38 -24.94 -2.53
CA ILE A 364 -19.07 -25.59 -2.51
C ILE A 364 -18.41 -25.55 -3.90
N GLY A 365 -19.18 -25.77 -4.98
CA GLY A 365 -18.70 -25.69 -6.35
C GLY A 365 -18.25 -24.29 -6.76
N ASN A 366 -18.94 -23.25 -6.27
CA ASN A 366 -18.59 -21.83 -6.47
C ASN A 366 -17.40 -21.38 -5.61
N SER A 367 -17.12 -22.05 -4.50
CA SER A 367 -16.10 -21.60 -3.53
C SER A 367 -14.65 -21.76 -4.01
N MET A 368 -13.73 -21.05 -3.35
CA MET A 368 -12.29 -21.19 -3.58
C MET A 368 -11.73 -22.41 -2.82
N ALA A 369 -10.62 -22.96 -3.30
CA ALA A 369 -9.93 -24.03 -2.59
C ALA A 369 -9.12 -23.42 -1.43
N ILE A 370 -9.47 -23.80 -0.19
CA ILE A 370 -8.85 -23.29 1.04
C ILE A 370 -7.33 -23.41 1.04
N PRO A 371 -6.71 -24.53 0.62
CA PRO A 371 -5.26 -24.65 0.68
C PRO A 371 -4.52 -23.68 -0.27
N VAL A 372 -5.13 -23.35 -1.41
CA VAL A 372 -4.58 -22.34 -2.32
C VAL A 372 -4.67 -20.95 -1.69
N MET A 373 -5.82 -20.61 -1.11
CA MET A 373 -6.01 -19.35 -0.38
C MET A 373 -5.04 -19.24 0.78
N ARG A 374 -4.83 -20.32 1.55
CA ARG A 374 -3.88 -20.36 2.67
C ARG A 374 -2.45 -20.13 2.19
N TRP A 375 -2.06 -20.73 1.07
CA TRP A 375 -0.73 -20.52 0.48
C TRP A 375 -0.51 -19.08 0.03
N ILE A 376 -1.51 -18.44 -0.58
CA ILE A 376 -1.45 -17.02 -0.96
C ILE A 376 -1.39 -16.14 0.30
N GLY A 377 -2.25 -16.39 1.28
CA GLY A 377 -2.35 -15.64 2.54
C GLY A 377 -1.06 -15.70 3.35
N ASP A 378 -0.45 -16.88 3.48
CA ASP A 378 0.83 -17.07 4.18
C ASP A 378 1.94 -16.23 3.55
N ARG A 379 1.96 -16.12 2.22
CA ARG A 379 2.93 -15.29 1.51
C ARG A 379 2.68 -13.80 1.66
N ILE A 380 1.43 -13.38 1.66
CA ILE A 380 1.06 -11.97 1.94
C ILE A 380 1.43 -11.63 3.38
N ALA A 381 1.10 -12.48 4.35
CA ALA A 381 1.44 -12.31 5.76
C ALA A 381 2.96 -12.28 5.98
N LYS A 382 3.71 -13.19 5.34
CA LYS A 382 5.18 -13.19 5.40
C LYS A 382 5.80 -11.97 4.73
N ALA A 383 5.29 -11.53 3.59
CA ALA A 383 5.76 -10.29 2.96
C ALA A 383 5.51 -9.07 3.88
N ALA A 384 4.38 -9.05 4.60
CA ALA A 384 4.09 -8.04 5.60
C ALA A 384 4.94 -8.19 6.89
N CYS A 385 5.40 -9.39 7.25
CA CYS A 385 6.18 -9.68 8.46
C CYS A 385 7.71 -9.68 8.27
N ARG A 386 8.23 -9.89 7.05
CA ARG A 386 9.69 -9.92 6.72
C ARG A 386 10.43 -8.63 7.09
N GLN A 387 9.71 -7.58 7.48
CA GLN A 387 10.28 -6.37 8.05
C GLN A 387 10.71 -6.51 9.53
N LYS A 388 10.49 -7.66 10.21
CA LYS A 388 10.81 -7.82 11.64
C LYS A 388 11.99 -8.71 12.01
N GLU A 389 12.53 -9.53 11.10
CA GLU A 389 13.57 -10.53 11.45
C GLU A 389 14.94 -10.30 10.79
N GLY A 390 15.18 -9.10 10.23
CA GLY A 390 16.45 -8.79 9.56
C GLY A 390 17.10 -7.46 9.96
N SER A 391 16.66 -6.81 11.03
CA SER A 391 17.17 -5.49 11.37
C SER A 391 17.12 -5.24 12.88
N GLU A 392 18.28 -5.33 13.55
CA GLU A 392 18.50 -4.62 14.81
C GLU A 392 18.66 -3.11 14.57
N THR A 393 17.73 -2.49 13.84
CA THR A 393 17.49 -1.05 13.94
C THR A 393 16.01 -0.84 14.19
N LYS A 394 15.70 -0.28 15.36
CA LYS A 394 14.33 0.07 15.80
C LYS A 394 13.60 0.81 14.67
N GLU A 395 12.39 0.37 14.33
CA GLU A 395 11.48 1.06 13.39
C GLU A 395 11.45 2.58 13.70
N ARG A 396 11.70 3.39 12.67
CA ARG A 396 11.62 4.86 12.74
C ARG A 396 10.17 5.25 13.04
N LYS A 397 9.88 5.70 14.26
CA LYS A 397 8.54 6.20 14.64
C LYS A 397 8.31 7.59 14.03
N VAL A 398 7.71 7.64 12.84
CA VAL A 398 7.21 8.90 12.27
C VAL A 398 5.93 9.29 13.00
N LYS A 399 5.88 10.50 13.56
CA LYS A 399 4.68 11.02 14.25
C LYS A 399 3.51 11.12 13.26
N PRO A 400 2.25 10.87 13.66
CA PRO A 400 1.09 11.23 12.86
C PRO A 400 1.10 12.73 12.54
N ALA A 401 0.54 13.14 11.39
CA ALA A 401 0.59 14.55 10.98
C ALA A 401 -0.09 15.53 11.96
N ALA A 402 -1.08 15.05 12.72
CA ALA A 402 -1.71 15.80 13.80
C ALA A 402 -0.75 16.11 14.97
N GLU A 403 0.36 15.38 15.08
CA GLU A 403 1.37 15.47 16.12
C GLU A 403 2.69 16.07 15.59
N PHE A 404 2.71 16.63 14.38
CA PHE A 404 3.91 17.27 13.86
C PHE A 404 4.29 18.51 14.66
N GLU A 405 5.56 18.55 15.07
CA GLU A 405 6.16 19.65 15.79
C GLU A 405 6.51 20.77 14.81
N ARG A 406 6.08 21.99 15.15
CA ARG A 406 6.43 23.18 14.39
C ARG A 406 7.87 23.59 14.66
N SER A 407 8.47 24.27 13.69
CA SER A 407 9.79 24.87 13.83
C SER A 407 9.82 25.99 14.88
N ILE A 408 10.92 26.05 15.64
CA ILE A 408 11.19 27.14 16.60
C ILE A 408 11.34 28.49 15.88
N PHE A 409 11.78 28.50 14.62
CA PHE A 409 11.93 29.71 13.81
C PHE A 409 10.86 29.82 12.74
N LYS A 410 10.48 31.06 12.41
CA LYS A 410 9.88 31.35 11.11
C LYS A 410 11.01 31.29 10.08
N TRP A 411 10.95 30.33 9.16
CA TRP A 411 12.03 30.11 8.20
C TRP A 411 11.48 30.11 6.79
N ALA A 412 12.17 30.85 5.90
CA ALA A 412 11.85 30.84 4.48
C ALA A 412 12.08 29.43 3.93
N GLY A 413 11.13 28.92 3.13
CA GLY A 413 11.20 27.57 2.59
C GLY A 413 10.82 26.45 3.56
N GLY A 414 10.37 26.75 4.78
CA GLY A 414 10.01 25.75 5.78
C GLY A 414 9.07 24.66 5.26
N LYS A 415 9.50 23.39 5.37
CA LYS A 415 8.83 22.23 4.78
C LYS A 415 7.68 21.63 5.60
N PHE A 416 7.27 22.30 6.68
CA PHE A 416 6.20 21.83 7.56
C PHE A 416 4.91 21.45 6.80
N GLY A 417 4.48 22.28 5.85
CA GLY A 417 3.26 22.05 5.07
C GLY A 417 3.34 20.92 4.03
N VAL A 418 4.52 20.33 3.82
CA VAL A 418 4.75 19.23 2.87
C VAL A 418 5.47 18.03 3.51
N LEU A 419 5.58 17.99 4.84
CA LEU A 419 6.26 16.89 5.56
C LEU A 419 5.69 15.52 5.19
N GLU A 420 4.37 15.40 5.05
CA GLU A 420 3.74 14.15 4.63
C GLU A 420 4.20 13.70 3.25
N GLN A 421 4.36 14.63 2.30
CA GLN A 421 4.86 14.31 0.96
C GLN A 421 6.34 13.91 0.99
N ILE A 422 7.15 14.56 1.83
CA ILE A 422 8.56 14.22 2.02
C ILE A 422 8.70 12.82 2.64
N PHE A 423 7.94 12.53 3.71
CA PHE A 423 8.03 11.27 4.45
C PHE A 423 7.57 10.04 3.67
N ARG A 424 6.80 10.21 2.58
CA ARG A 424 6.51 9.12 1.62
C ARG A 424 7.77 8.58 0.95
N TYR A 425 8.78 9.43 0.75
CA TYR A 425 10.00 9.10 0.02
C TYR A 425 11.25 9.08 0.90
N LEU A 426 11.20 9.68 2.10
CA LEU A 426 12.32 9.69 3.04
C LEU A 426 12.50 8.28 3.62
N PRO A 427 13.60 7.57 3.25
CA PRO A 427 13.77 6.16 3.57
C PRO A 427 14.06 5.95 5.07
N GLU A 428 14.32 4.71 5.46
CA GLU A 428 14.94 4.40 6.75
C GLU A 428 16.47 4.36 6.63
N GLY A 429 17.15 4.67 7.73
CA GLY A 429 18.58 4.55 7.91
C GLY A 429 19.02 4.84 9.35
N LYS A 430 20.32 4.72 9.60
CA LYS A 430 20.93 4.85 10.93
C LYS A 430 20.98 6.30 11.40
N ARG A 431 21.35 7.21 10.49
CA ARG A 431 21.58 8.63 10.78
C ARG A 431 21.01 9.50 9.66
N LEU A 432 20.26 10.54 10.05
CA LEU A 432 19.79 11.57 9.14
C LEU A 432 20.84 12.66 9.02
N ILE A 433 21.15 13.08 7.80
CA ILE A 433 22.02 14.21 7.50
C ILE A 433 21.17 15.27 6.81
N GLU A 434 21.06 16.45 7.41
CA GLU A 434 20.44 17.62 6.77
C GLU A 434 21.49 18.69 6.49
N PRO A 435 22.03 18.79 5.27
CA PRO A 435 23.05 19.79 4.94
C PRO A 435 22.55 21.24 4.98
N PHE A 436 21.23 21.42 4.93
CA PHE A 436 20.51 22.70 4.96
C PHE A 436 19.35 22.62 5.97
N VAL A 437 19.67 22.47 7.26
CA VAL A 437 18.65 22.20 8.30
C VAL A 437 17.62 23.33 8.44
N GLY A 438 18.04 24.59 8.27
CA GLY A 438 17.18 25.75 8.43
C GLY A 438 16.32 25.71 9.70
N GLY A 439 15.01 25.90 9.55
CA GLY A 439 14.05 25.85 10.66
C GLY A 439 13.87 24.46 11.32
N GLY A 440 14.46 23.40 10.78
CA GLY A 440 14.46 22.08 11.41
C GLY A 440 13.16 21.28 11.31
N ALA A 441 12.30 21.59 10.33
CA ALA A 441 10.99 20.96 10.22
C ALA A 441 11.07 19.44 9.96
N VAL A 442 12.09 18.98 9.22
CA VAL A 442 12.24 17.58 8.83
C VAL A 442 12.80 16.76 9.98
N PHE A 443 14.00 17.04 10.51
CA PHE A 443 14.60 16.21 11.56
C PHE A 443 13.72 16.10 12.82
N MET A 444 13.05 17.18 13.20
CA MET A 444 12.15 17.21 14.36
C MET A 444 10.98 16.22 14.25
N ASN A 445 10.57 15.93 13.02
CA ASN A 445 9.41 15.08 12.73
C ASN A 445 9.80 13.75 12.08
N ALA A 446 11.06 13.61 11.67
CA ALA A 446 11.52 12.45 10.95
C ALA A 446 11.63 11.24 11.90
N GLY A 447 12.11 11.41 13.14
CA GLY A 447 12.18 10.31 14.12
C GLY A 447 13.43 9.44 13.99
N TYR A 448 14.53 9.99 13.48
CA TYR A 448 15.85 9.35 13.48
C TYR A 448 16.53 9.50 14.84
N GLN A 449 17.24 8.45 15.27
CA GLN A 449 17.95 8.42 16.55
C GLN A 449 19.28 9.18 16.51
N GLU A 450 19.89 9.34 15.33
CA GLU A 450 21.09 10.14 15.13
C GLU A 450 20.84 11.15 14.00
N ASN A 451 21.21 12.41 14.23
CA ASN A 451 21.04 13.48 13.26
C ASN A 451 22.34 14.30 13.17
N LEU A 452 22.82 14.55 11.95
CA LEU A 452 23.90 15.49 11.64
C LEU A 452 23.31 16.66 10.85
N LEU A 453 23.23 17.82 11.49
CA LEU A 453 22.44 18.96 11.03
C LEU A 453 23.36 20.13 10.73
N ASN A 454 23.40 20.57 9.47
CA ASN A 454 24.28 21.65 9.03
C ASN A 454 23.48 22.84 8.49
N ASP A 455 24.01 24.04 8.71
CA ASP A 455 23.60 25.25 8.01
C ASP A 455 24.80 26.21 7.88
N VAL A 456 24.75 27.09 6.90
CA VAL A 456 25.75 28.17 6.77
C VAL A 456 25.47 29.31 7.75
N ASN A 457 24.24 29.43 8.25
CA ASN A 457 23.86 30.48 9.19
C ASN A 457 24.39 30.18 10.61
N ALA A 458 25.48 30.85 10.98
CA ALA A 458 26.12 30.71 12.28
C ALA A 458 25.20 31.07 13.46
N ASP A 459 24.28 32.03 13.30
CA ASP A 459 23.38 32.45 14.38
C ASP A 459 22.31 31.40 14.68
N LEU A 460 21.81 30.74 13.63
CA LEU A 460 20.89 29.60 13.73
C LEU A 460 21.56 28.42 14.44
N ILE A 461 22.77 28.06 14.00
CA ILE A 461 23.52 26.95 14.60
C ILE A 461 23.93 27.26 16.05
N ASN A 462 24.34 28.50 16.33
CA ASN A 462 24.61 28.95 17.69
C ASN A 462 23.38 28.80 18.59
N PHE A 463 22.19 29.17 18.10
CA PHE A 463 20.96 29.00 18.87
C PHE A 463 20.69 27.55 19.25
N TYR A 464 20.72 26.61 18.28
CA TYR A 464 20.47 25.20 18.58
C TYR A 464 21.52 24.61 19.53
N LYS A 465 22.80 24.93 19.35
CA LYS A 465 23.88 24.50 20.26
C LYS A 465 23.69 25.05 21.67
N THR A 466 23.32 26.32 21.79
CA THR A 466 23.07 26.95 23.09
C THR A 466 21.83 26.36 23.77
N LEU A 467 20.77 26.07 23.00
CA LEU A 467 19.57 25.42 23.52
C LEU A 467 19.89 24.02 24.06
N GLN A 468 20.74 23.24 23.38
CA GLN A 468 21.20 21.94 23.88
C GLN A 468 22.07 22.04 25.15
N ARG A 469 22.95 23.06 25.23
CA ARG A 469 23.91 23.21 26.32
C ARG A 469 23.31 23.80 27.59
N GLU A 470 22.47 24.82 27.47
CA GLU A 470 22.01 25.66 28.59
C GLU A 470 20.58 26.18 28.39
N ALA A 471 19.66 25.27 28.05
CA ALA A 471 18.25 25.54 27.74
C ALA A 471 17.56 26.54 28.67
N HIS A 472 17.65 26.33 29.99
CA HIS A 472 16.94 27.16 30.97
C HIS A 472 17.39 28.63 30.90
N SER A 473 18.69 28.87 30.80
CA SER A 473 19.26 30.22 30.66
C SER A 473 18.80 30.88 29.37
N LEU A 474 18.85 30.15 28.25
CA LEU A 474 18.45 30.67 26.94
C LEU A 474 16.96 31.01 26.90
N ILE A 475 16.09 30.10 27.37
CA ILE A 475 14.63 30.31 27.39
C ILE A 475 14.28 31.51 28.26
N THR A 476 14.87 31.61 29.46
CA THR A 476 14.63 32.70 30.39
C THR A 476 15.06 34.04 29.80
N LEU A 477 16.26 34.09 29.21
CA LEU A 477 16.80 35.30 28.63
C LEU A 477 15.99 35.73 27.40
N ALA A 478 15.70 34.80 26.48
CA ALA A 478 14.86 35.07 25.31
C ALA A 478 13.47 35.56 25.73
N HIS A 479 12.87 34.98 26.77
CA HIS A 479 11.58 35.45 27.27
C HIS A 479 11.64 36.91 27.77
N ARG A 480 12.71 37.31 28.46
CA ARG A 480 12.94 38.72 28.86
C ARG A 480 13.06 39.63 27.65
N PHE A 481 13.80 39.23 26.61
CA PHE A 481 13.85 40.01 25.36
C PHE A 481 12.46 40.28 24.78
N PHE A 482 11.56 39.29 24.80
CA PHE A 482 10.19 39.41 24.30
C PHE A 482 9.31 40.33 25.17
N GLN A 483 9.55 40.38 26.48
CA GLN A 483 8.80 41.25 27.40
C GLN A 483 9.29 42.70 27.35
N ASP A 484 10.60 42.89 27.41
CA ASP A 484 11.20 44.20 27.69
C ASP A 484 11.41 45.05 26.43
N TYR A 485 11.50 44.43 25.25
CA TYR A 485 11.92 45.11 24.00
C TYR A 485 10.89 45.07 22.87
N ASN A 486 9.62 44.71 23.12
CA ASN A 486 8.56 44.66 22.10
C ASN A 486 8.03 46.05 21.67
N THR A 487 8.95 46.97 21.39
CA THR A 487 8.71 48.31 20.83
C THR A 487 9.62 48.51 19.62
N GLN A 488 9.35 49.52 18.79
CA GLN A 488 10.21 49.80 17.64
C GLN A 488 11.62 50.19 18.08
N GLU A 489 11.72 51.01 19.13
CA GLU A 489 12.97 51.46 19.74
C GLU A 489 13.73 50.27 20.35
N GLY A 490 13.03 49.41 21.09
CA GLY A 490 13.59 48.20 21.67
C GLY A 490 14.13 47.24 20.62
N TYR A 491 13.34 46.97 19.56
CA TYR A 491 13.78 46.15 18.44
C TYR A 491 15.06 46.69 17.78
N LEU A 492 15.11 47.99 17.52
CA LEU A 492 16.30 48.63 16.93
C LEU A 492 17.52 48.56 17.85
N ALA A 493 17.33 48.72 19.17
CA ALA A 493 18.41 48.59 20.15
C ALA A 493 19.00 47.17 20.15
N VAL A 494 18.14 46.14 20.20
CA VAL A 494 18.56 44.73 20.15
C VAL A 494 19.28 44.43 18.83
N ARG A 495 18.73 44.86 17.69
CA ARG A 495 19.33 44.65 16.37
C ARG A 495 20.70 45.34 16.25
N ASN A 496 20.83 46.56 16.74
CA ASN A 496 22.09 47.30 16.69
C ASN A 496 23.17 46.64 17.57
N ALA A 497 22.82 46.17 18.77
CA ALA A 497 23.73 45.43 19.64
C ALA A 497 24.14 44.07 19.02
N PHE A 498 23.19 43.39 18.38
CA PHE A 498 23.41 42.14 17.66
C PHE A 498 24.40 42.31 16.49
N ASN A 499 24.22 43.37 15.68
CA ASN A 499 25.10 43.67 14.53
C ASN A 499 26.49 44.14 14.97
N LYS A 500 26.59 44.88 16.08
CA LYS A 500 27.87 45.29 16.67
C LYS A 500 28.62 44.15 17.37
N GLN A 501 28.07 42.93 17.38
CA GLN A 501 28.66 41.75 18.01
C GLN A 501 28.98 41.97 19.51
N VAL A 502 28.13 42.71 20.21
CA VAL A 502 28.30 43.02 21.65
C VAL A 502 27.93 41.82 22.54
N TYR A 503 27.09 40.93 22.02
CA TYR A 503 26.55 39.80 22.75
C TYR A 503 27.49 38.58 22.73
N ASP A 504 27.59 37.90 23.88
CA ASP A 504 28.12 36.54 23.96
C ASP A 504 27.18 35.53 23.27
N ASP A 505 27.57 34.26 23.18
CA ASP A 505 26.81 33.21 22.49
C ASP A 505 25.37 33.09 22.99
N LEU A 506 25.16 33.16 24.31
CA LEU A 506 23.85 33.02 24.95
C LEU A 506 22.93 34.20 24.63
N HIS A 507 23.43 35.43 24.81
CA HIS A 507 22.70 36.64 24.49
C HIS A 507 22.44 36.76 22.98
N ARG A 508 23.39 36.32 22.16
CA ARG A 508 23.28 36.33 20.70
C ARG A 508 22.20 35.34 20.24
N ALA A 509 22.14 34.15 20.81
CA ALA A 509 21.07 33.18 20.55
C ALA A 509 19.69 33.73 20.96
N ALA A 510 19.58 34.29 22.16
CA ALA A 510 18.33 34.90 22.63
C ALA A 510 17.87 36.07 21.74
N ALA A 511 18.80 36.95 21.39
CA ALA A 511 18.55 38.08 20.49
C ALA A 511 18.16 37.60 19.08
N PHE A 512 18.77 36.53 18.56
CA PHE A 512 18.42 35.98 17.25
C PHE A 512 16.97 35.49 17.20
N LEU A 513 16.52 34.75 18.21
CA LEU A 513 15.12 34.31 18.33
C LEU A 513 14.16 35.51 18.42
N PHE A 514 14.52 36.51 19.24
CA PHE A 514 13.76 37.74 19.35
C PHE A 514 13.63 38.45 17.99
N LEU A 515 14.75 38.68 17.30
CA LEU A 515 14.76 39.34 15.99
C LEU A 515 13.90 38.58 14.97
N ASN A 516 14.03 37.25 14.88
CA ASN A 516 13.21 36.44 13.97
C ASN A 516 11.70 36.53 14.27
N ARG A 517 11.30 36.57 15.55
CA ARG A 517 9.88 36.64 15.91
C ARG A 517 9.28 38.05 15.81
N HIS A 518 10.11 39.10 15.82
CA HIS A 518 9.70 40.50 15.82
C HIS A 518 9.96 41.24 14.50
N CYS A 519 10.78 40.70 13.60
CA CYS A 519 11.06 41.31 12.30
C CYS A 519 9.93 41.05 11.28
N PHE A 520 9.89 41.85 10.21
CA PHE A 520 8.91 41.70 9.14
C PHE A 520 8.91 40.28 8.55
N ASN A 521 7.77 39.60 8.63
CA ASN A 521 7.52 38.23 8.16
C ASN A 521 8.43 37.13 8.72
N GLY A 522 9.20 37.42 9.77
CA GLY A 522 10.18 36.48 10.31
C GLY A 522 11.29 36.12 9.32
N LEU A 523 11.65 37.07 8.44
CA LEU A 523 12.76 36.89 7.52
C LEU A 523 14.09 36.96 8.25
N THR A 524 15.01 36.07 7.88
CA THR A 524 16.40 36.10 8.32
C THR A 524 17.24 36.57 7.14
N ARG A 525 17.74 37.82 7.19
CA ARG A 525 18.49 38.43 6.09
C ARG A 525 19.61 39.32 6.61
N TYR A 526 20.77 39.16 6.00
CA TYR A 526 21.98 39.90 6.29
C TYR A 526 22.41 40.72 5.09
N ASN A 527 23.08 41.86 5.31
CA ASN A 527 23.74 42.60 4.25
C ASN A 527 25.13 42.00 3.95
N GLN A 528 25.84 42.58 2.97
CA GLN A 528 27.21 42.16 2.62
C GLN A 528 28.23 42.36 3.74
N ALA A 529 27.92 43.18 4.76
CA ALA A 529 28.73 43.34 5.95
C ALA A 529 28.40 42.30 7.06
N GLY A 530 27.50 41.35 6.79
CA GLY A 530 27.06 40.34 7.77
C GLY A 530 26.10 40.88 8.83
N GLU A 531 25.51 42.05 8.62
CA GLU A 531 24.60 42.68 9.58
C GLU A 531 23.15 42.33 9.27
N PHE A 532 22.39 41.95 10.30
CA PHE A 532 20.96 41.71 10.20
C PHE A 532 20.22 42.99 9.83
N ASN A 533 19.50 42.99 8.71
CA ASN A 533 18.96 44.22 8.10
C ASN A 533 17.44 44.21 7.89
N VAL A 534 16.70 43.33 8.56
CA VAL A 534 15.24 43.28 8.46
C VAL A 534 14.60 44.33 9.38
N GLY A 535 13.56 45.00 8.88
CA GLY A 535 12.80 46.01 9.62
C GLY A 535 11.87 45.39 10.67
N TYR A 536 11.41 46.22 11.61
CA TYR A 536 10.46 45.83 12.65
C TYR A 536 9.10 45.43 12.05
N GLY A 537 8.57 44.29 12.47
CA GLY A 537 7.34 43.69 11.91
C GLY A 537 6.04 44.21 12.50
N LYS A 538 6.07 45.01 13.58
CA LYS A 538 4.90 45.63 14.24
C LYS A 538 3.81 44.64 14.67
N TYR A 539 4.18 43.44 15.12
CA TYR A 539 3.23 42.48 15.68
C TYR A 539 2.75 42.93 17.07
N LYS A 540 1.44 42.89 17.34
CA LYS A 540 0.88 43.27 18.65
C LYS A 540 1.35 42.34 19.77
N THR A 541 1.33 41.03 19.52
CA THR A 541 1.76 40.00 20.48
C THR A 541 2.54 38.92 19.73
N PRO A 542 3.87 39.07 19.62
CA PRO A 542 4.74 38.03 19.05
C PRO A 542 4.60 36.71 19.82
N TYR A 543 4.41 35.61 19.09
CA TYR A 543 4.38 34.27 19.69
C TYR A 543 5.77 33.84 20.17
N PHE A 544 5.89 33.48 21.45
CA PHE A 544 7.10 32.92 22.04
C PHE A 544 7.07 31.38 21.94
N PRO A 545 8.00 30.75 21.21
CA PRO A 545 7.95 29.33 20.89
C PRO A 545 8.48 28.43 22.00
N LEU A 546 7.91 28.55 23.21
CA LEU A 546 8.32 27.74 24.36
C LEU A 546 8.06 26.25 24.11
N GLN A 547 6.87 25.91 23.61
CA GLN A 547 6.48 24.53 23.34
C GLN A 547 7.40 23.88 22.31
N GLU A 548 7.77 24.60 21.24
CA GLU A 548 8.68 24.08 20.22
C GLU A 548 10.11 23.89 20.75
N MET A 549 10.58 24.77 21.65
CA MET A 549 11.87 24.60 22.32
C MET A 549 11.85 23.41 23.28
N GLU A 550 10.78 23.23 24.06
CA GLU A 550 10.61 22.08 24.96
C GLU A 550 10.48 20.77 24.17
N ALA A 551 9.77 20.76 23.04
CA ALA A 551 9.67 19.62 22.14
C ALA A 551 11.03 19.24 21.55
N PHE A 552 11.87 20.22 21.19
CA PHE A 552 13.25 19.97 20.76
C PHE A 552 14.10 19.34 21.87
N LEU A 553 13.97 19.81 23.11
CA LEU A 553 14.72 19.26 24.26
C LEU A 553 14.22 17.87 24.68
N GLY A 554 12.94 17.59 24.49
CA GLY A 554 12.31 16.30 24.76
C GLY A 554 12.39 15.31 23.60
N ALA A 555 12.95 15.69 22.45
CA ALA A 555 13.05 14.82 21.29
C ALA A 555 13.96 13.61 21.59
N GLU A 556 13.48 12.41 21.26
CA GLU A 556 14.29 11.20 21.34
C GLU A 556 15.34 11.20 20.22
N GLY A 557 16.61 11.05 20.57
CA GLY A 557 17.72 10.97 19.61
C GLY A 557 18.82 12.00 19.88
N ARG A 558 19.98 11.77 19.27
CA ARG A 558 21.16 12.65 19.36
C ARG A 558 21.26 13.50 18.10
N SER A 559 21.21 14.81 18.28
CA SER A 559 21.39 15.78 17.18
C SER A 559 22.70 16.53 17.34
N GLU A 560 23.56 16.46 16.33
CA GLU A 560 24.81 17.20 16.23
C GLU A 560 24.64 18.34 15.22
N PHE A 561 24.97 19.56 15.65
CA PHE A 561 24.87 20.74 14.80
C PHE A 561 26.25 21.19 14.30
N VAL A 562 26.37 21.41 13.00
CA VAL A 562 27.59 21.89 12.32
C VAL A 562 27.29 23.20 11.61
N CYS A 563 28.23 24.14 11.66
CA CYS A 563 28.13 25.41 10.94
C CYS A 563 29.17 25.40 9.83
N GLY A 564 28.76 25.42 8.58
CA GLY A 564 29.70 25.38 7.45
C GLY A 564 29.06 25.11 6.10
N ASP A 565 29.94 24.93 5.12
CA ASP A 565 29.57 24.54 3.76
C ASP A 565 28.96 23.13 3.75
N PHE A 566 27.90 22.95 2.97
CA PHE A 566 27.13 21.70 2.91
C PHE A 566 27.97 20.50 2.43
N ALA A 567 29.06 20.73 1.69
CA ALA A 567 29.89 19.66 1.17
C ALA A 567 30.51 18.81 2.28
N ALA A 568 30.95 19.42 3.38
CA ALA A 568 31.65 18.72 4.45
C ALA A 568 30.80 17.60 5.07
N VAL A 569 29.50 17.85 5.29
CA VAL A 569 28.60 16.84 5.86
C VAL A 569 28.13 15.80 4.84
N ILE A 570 28.06 16.16 3.55
CA ILE A 570 27.73 15.21 2.47
C ILE A 570 28.90 14.28 2.18
N GLU A 571 30.13 14.80 2.19
CA GLU A 571 31.36 14.02 1.99
C GLU A 571 31.55 12.97 3.09
N ALA A 572 31.11 13.27 4.32
CA ALA A 572 31.12 12.34 5.44
C ALA A 572 30.04 11.24 5.38
N ALA A 573 29.11 11.30 4.43
CA ALA A 573 28.00 10.36 4.32
C ALA A 573 28.37 9.07 3.56
N GLY A 574 27.82 7.94 4.01
CA GLY A 574 28.00 6.63 3.37
C GLY A 574 26.90 5.64 3.73
N GLU A 575 27.24 4.34 3.73
CA GLU A 575 26.28 3.26 3.98
C GLU A 575 25.50 3.42 5.29
N GLY A 576 24.17 3.44 5.17
CA GLY A 576 23.26 3.58 6.31
C GLY A 576 22.91 5.03 6.66
N ASP A 577 23.56 6.03 6.05
CA ASP A 577 23.16 7.43 6.16
C ASP A 577 22.00 7.75 5.21
N VAL A 578 21.11 8.64 5.66
CA VAL A 578 20.06 9.22 4.84
C VAL A 578 20.29 10.72 4.77
N ILE A 579 20.45 11.25 3.55
CA ILE A 579 20.60 12.67 3.32
C ILE A 579 19.25 13.26 2.89
N PHE A 580 18.76 14.25 3.63
CA PHE A 580 17.67 15.13 3.19
C PHE A 580 18.22 16.52 2.89
N CYS A 581 18.09 16.97 1.64
CA CYS A 581 18.57 18.26 1.18
C CYS A 581 17.41 19.18 0.81
N ASP A 582 17.41 20.37 1.38
CA ASP A 582 16.49 21.45 1.02
C ASP A 582 17.27 22.76 0.75
N PRO A 583 18.02 22.82 -0.37
CA PRO A 583 18.84 23.99 -0.69
C PRO A 583 17.97 25.22 -0.99
N PRO A 584 18.56 26.43 -1.00
CA PRO A 584 17.90 27.59 -1.60
C PRO A 584 17.45 27.29 -3.03
N TYR A 585 16.19 27.59 -3.36
CA TYR A 585 15.59 27.20 -4.64
C TYR A 585 16.10 28.03 -5.81
N GLU A 586 16.28 27.37 -6.96
CA GLU A 586 16.51 28.05 -8.23
C GLU A 586 15.22 28.78 -8.67
N PRO A 587 15.28 30.07 -9.08
CA PRO A 587 14.13 30.79 -9.61
C PRO A 587 13.51 30.11 -10.84
N LEU A 588 12.19 30.25 -11.02
CA LEU A 588 11.54 29.86 -12.26
C LEU A 588 11.93 30.84 -13.39
N PRO A 589 11.95 30.40 -14.66
CA PRO A 589 12.18 31.29 -15.80
C PRO A 589 11.26 32.52 -15.75
N ASN A 590 11.83 33.72 -15.96
CA ASN A 590 11.12 35.01 -15.91
C ASN A 590 10.51 35.38 -14.54
N THR A 591 10.92 34.74 -13.45
CA THR A 591 10.59 35.18 -12.08
C THR A 591 11.85 35.69 -11.37
N GLU A 592 11.79 36.89 -10.80
CA GLU A 592 12.84 37.36 -9.90
C GLU A 592 12.78 36.54 -8.60
N GLY A 593 13.61 35.51 -8.51
CA GLY A 593 13.78 34.76 -7.25
C GLY A 593 14.61 35.55 -6.27
N PHE A 594 14.03 35.86 -5.11
CA PHE A 594 14.77 36.46 -4.00
C PHE A 594 15.58 35.35 -3.28
N THR A 595 16.85 35.17 -3.63
CA THR A 595 17.73 34.08 -3.11
C THR A 595 18.84 34.56 -2.17
N ASN A 596 18.77 35.79 -1.65
CA ASN A 596 19.85 36.36 -0.84
C ASN A 596 19.62 36.15 0.68
N TYR A 597 20.01 34.99 1.20
CA TYR A 597 19.81 34.61 2.61
C TYR A 597 21.08 34.66 3.49
N SER A 598 22.29 34.71 2.90
CA SER A 598 23.56 34.68 3.64
C SER A 598 24.70 35.52 3.03
N GLY A 599 24.42 36.42 2.09
CA GLY A 599 25.44 37.26 1.44
C GLY A 599 26.26 36.55 0.35
N HIS A 600 26.13 35.22 0.22
CA HIS A 600 26.58 34.44 -0.93
C HIS A 600 25.36 33.95 -1.73
N ASP A 601 25.30 34.29 -3.01
CA ASP A 601 24.24 33.84 -3.91
C ASP A 601 24.40 32.33 -4.18
N PHE A 602 23.43 31.51 -3.75
CA PHE A 602 23.36 30.08 -4.11
C PHE A 602 22.89 29.96 -5.57
N LYS A 603 23.83 30.07 -6.51
CA LYS A 603 23.56 30.06 -7.96
C LYS A 603 23.49 28.63 -8.51
N PHE A 604 23.05 28.50 -9.76
CA PHE A 604 22.95 27.21 -10.45
C PHE A 604 24.24 26.37 -10.44
N GLU A 605 25.43 26.98 -10.41
CA GLU A 605 26.69 26.23 -10.27
C GLU A 605 26.82 25.54 -8.90
N GLU A 606 26.31 26.14 -7.82
CA GLU A 606 26.23 25.46 -6.52
C GLU A 606 25.17 24.34 -6.52
N GLN A 607 24.09 24.48 -7.29
CA GLN A 607 23.12 23.38 -7.51
C GLN A 607 23.79 22.18 -8.20
N LYS A 608 24.63 22.41 -9.21
CA LYS A 608 25.42 21.34 -9.87
C LYS A 608 26.42 20.70 -8.91
N ARG A 609 27.16 21.52 -8.15
CA ARG A 609 28.09 21.05 -7.12
C ARG A 609 27.36 20.16 -6.10
N LEU A 610 26.20 20.58 -5.63
CA LEU A 610 25.35 19.80 -4.72
C LEU A 610 24.90 18.48 -5.33
N ALA A 611 24.35 18.48 -6.55
CA ALA A 611 23.91 17.26 -7.22
C ALA A 611 25.07 16.25 -7.41
N SER A 612 26.27 16.72 -7.77
CA SER A 612 27.46 15.88 -7.87
C SER A 612 27.84 15.24 -6.54
N LEU A 613 27.93 16.04 -5.46
CA LEU A 613 28.31 15.55 -4.14
C LEU A 613 27.30 14.53 -3.59
N LEU A 614 26.01 14.76 -3.84
CA LEU A 614 24.94 13.82 -3.48
C LEU A 614 25.03 12.50 -4.26
N THR A 615 25.35 12.57 -5.55
CA THR A 615 25.58 11.38 -6.37
C THR A 615 26.78 10.59 -5.85
N ASP A 616 27.85 11.28 -5.44
CA ASP A 616 29.02 10.62 -4.85
C ASP A 616 28.71 10.01 -3.48
N ALA A 617 27.90 10.67 -2.65
CA ALA A 617 27.41 10.09 -1.39
C ALA A 617 26.57 8.83 -1.63
N HIS A 618 25.72 8.84 -2.65
CA HIS A 618 24.95 7.67 -3.02
C HIS A 618 25.83 6.51 -3.50
N ARG A 619 26.88 6.79 -4.28
CA ARG A 619 27.89 5.78 -4.64
C ARG A 619 28.60 5.17 -3.42
N ARG A 620 28.70 5.91 -2.31
CA ARG A 620 29.21 5.41 -1.01
C ARG A 620 28.16 4.65 -0.19
N GLY A 621 26.93 4.49 -0.68
CA GLY A 621 25.84 3.75 -0.03
C GLY A 621 24.85 4.61 0.76
N ALA A 622 24.96 5.94 0.70
CA ALA A 622 23.97 6.83 1.31
C ALA A 622 22.67 6.85 0.47
N LYS A 623 21.54 7.03 1.15
CA LYS A 623 20.26 7.28 0.47
C LYS A 623 19.98 8.77 0.45
N VAL A 624 19.56 9.31 -0.69
CA VAL A 624 19.43 10.75 -0.89
C VAL A 624 18.01 11.13 -1.29
N LEU A 625 17.52 12.18 -0.64
CA LEU A 625 16.29 12.88 -0.99
C LEU A 625 16.59 14.38 -1.07
N ILE A 626 16.21 15.03 -2.17
CA ILE A 626 16.39 16.48 -2.34
C ILE A 626 15.11 17.14 -2.85
N THR A 627 14.75 18.29 -2.28
CA THR A 627 13.62 19.12 -2.74
C THR A 627 14.10 20.39 -3.41
N ASN A 628 13.46 20.80 -4.50
CA ASN A 628 13.79 22.04 -5.19
C ASN A 628 12.59 22.59 -5.99
N SER A 629 12.77 23.73 -6.66
CA SER A 629 11.75 24.29 -7.56
C SER A 629 11.53 23.40 -8.79
N GLY A 630 10.37 23.52 -9.42
CA GLY A 630 10.06 22.83 -10.67
C GLY A 630 10.73 23.38 -11.93
N ALA A 631 11.79 24.17 -11.80
CA ALA A 631 12.45 24.77 -12.94
C ALA A 631 12.98 23.69 -13.90
N PRO A 632 12.84 23.83 -15.24
CA PRO A 632 13.24 22.80 -16.19
C PRO A 632 14.72 22.39 -16.06
N ASN A 633 15.62 23.36 -15.86
CA ASN A 633 17.06 23.13 -15.66
C ASN A 633 17.37 22.30 -14.39
N ILE A 634 16.56 22.42 -13.34
CA ILE A 634 16.68 21.60 -12.13
C ILE A 634 16.20 20.18 -12.36
N ARG A 635 15.09 20.00 -13.08
CA ARG A 635 14.59 18.67 -13.45
C ARG A 635 15.60 17.92 -14.31
N GLU A 636 16.14 18.60 -15.32
CA GLU A 636 17.18 18.07 -16.21
C GLU A 636 18.44 17.71 -15.41
N LEU A 637 18.94 18.61 -14.55
CA LEU A 637 20.10 18.34 -13.70
C LEU A 637 19.94 17.07 -12.85
N TYR A 638 18.78 16.89 -12.20
CA TYR A 638 18.53 15.71 -11.38
C TYR A 638 18.35 14.44 -12.20
N GLN A 639 17.66 14.50 -13.34
CA GLN A 639 17.47 13.36 -14.25
C GLN A 639 18.82 12.90 -14.83
N ASP A 640 19.64 13.83 -15.30
CA ASP A 640 20.99 13.55 -15.83
C ASP A 640 21.93 12.97 -14.76
N SER A 641 21.72 13.36 -13.51
CA SER A 641 22.45 12.83 -12.36
C SER A 641 21.89 11.49 -11.85
N GLY A 642 20.87 10.92 -12.51
CA GLY A 642 20.31 9.60 -12.21
C GLY A 642 19.21 9.57 -11.14
N PHE A 643 18.72 10.73 -10.69
CA PHE A 643 17.64 10.78 -9.72
C PHE A 643 16.29 10.48 -10.37
N ARG A 644 15.40 9.80 -9.62
CA ARG A 644 13.98 9.77 -9.95
C ARG A 644 13.32 11.06 -9.47
N VAL A 645 12.73 11.82 -10.38
CA VAL A 645 12.10 13.12 -10.09
C VAL A 645 10.59 12.99 -10.03
N GLU A 646 10.01 13.36 -8.89
CA GLU A 646 8.57 13.33 -8.61
C GLU A 646 8.04 14.75 -8.33
N PRO A 647 6.75 15.04 -8.56
CA PRO A 647 6.16 16.33 -8.24
C PRO A 647 5.99 16.52 -6.71
N LEU A 648 6.27 17.74 -6.23
CA LEU A 648 6.03 18.19 -4.86
C LEU A 648 5.04 19.36 -4.88
N PHE A 649 3.86 19.18 -4.29
CA PHE A 649 2.80 20.17 -4.32
C PHE A 649 2.86 21.05 -3.07
N ALA A 650 3.42 22.26 -3.20
CA ALA A 650 3.48 23.23 -2.10
C ALA A 650 2.45 24.36 -2.29
N ARG A 651 1.62 24.60 -1.27
CA ARG A 651 0.76 25.80 -1.21
C ARG A 651 1.61 27.00 -0.76
N ARG A 652 2.00 27.89 -1.68
CA ARG A 652 2.72 29.13 -1.30
C ARG A 652 1.73 30.15 -0.74
N SER A 653 1.70 30.29 0.58
CA SER A 653 0.84 31.26 1.30
C SER A 653 1.47 32.64 1.51
N VAL A 654 2.62 32.92 0.92
CA VAL A 654 3.36 34.18 1.14
C VAL A 654 3.71 34.85 -0.20
N SER A 655 2.75 35.56 -0.79
CA SER A 655 2.95 36.52 -1.87
C SER A 655 2.05 37.74 -1.63
N CYS A 656 2.60 38.95 -1.77
CA CYS A 656 1.92 40.22 -1.52
C CYS A 656 0.95 40.66 -2.65
N LYS A 657 0.66 39.79 -3.63
CA LYS A 657 -0.31 40.04 -4.71
C LYS A 657 -1.35 38.91 -4.73
N GLY A 658 -2.64 39.27 -4.63
CA GLY A 658 -3.76 38.32 -4.57
C GLY A 658 -3.87 37.41 -5.80
N ASP A 659 -3.36 37.87 -6.95
CA ASP A 659 -3.54 37.24 -8.25
C ASP A 659 -2.47 36.18 -8.59
N THR A 660 -1.45 35.97 -7.74
CA THR A 660 -0.39 34.95 -7.94
C THR A 660 -0.51 33.73 -7.02
N ARG A 661 -1.68 33.51 -6.41
CA ARG A 661 -1.96 32.30 -5.61
C ARG A 661 -2.15 31.08 -6.54
N GLY A 662 -1.05 30.46 -6.96
CA GLY A 662 -1.02 29.18 -7.68
C GLY A 662 -0.40 28.05 -6.84
N VAL A 663 -0.69 26.80 -7.20
CA VAL A 663 0.05 25.62 -6.70
C VAL A 663 1.46 25.69 -7.27
N ALA A 664 2.49 25.77 -6.41
CA ALA A 664 3.85 25.67 -6.90
C ALA A 664 4.13 24.21 -7.28
N HIS A 665 4.56 23.99 -8.51
CA HIS A 665 5.00 22.67 -9.00
C HIS A 665 6.47 22.44 -8.64
N ASP A 666 6.77 22.43 -7.34
CA ASP A 666 8.11 22.07 -6.88
C ASP A 666 8.38 20.58 -7.18
N VAL A 667 9.62 20.11 -6.98
CA VAL A 667 10.00 18.72 -7.23
C VAL A 667 10.67 18.10 -6.02
N ILE A 668 10.55 16.79 -5.92
CA ILE A 668 11.34 15.95 -5.03
C ILE A 668 12.11 14.94 -5.87
N ALA A 669 13.43 14.92 -5.75
CA ALA A 669 14.32 14.03 -6.47
C ALA A 669 14.92 13.00 -5.51
N ILE A 670 14.92 11.75 -5.95
CA ILE A 670 15.11 10.57 -5.11
C ILE A 670 16.23 9.71 -5.70
N LEU A 671 17.19 9.32 -4.86
CA LEU A 671 18.29 8.44 -5.20
C LEU A 671 18.54 7.48 -4.02
N LEU A 672 17.94 6.28 -4.07
CA LEU A 672 17.85 5.33 -2.95
C LEU A 672 18.68 4.07 -3.13
#